data_AF-A0AAD5WRF7-F1
#
_entry.id   AF-A0AAD5WRF7-F1
#
_cell.length_a   1.000
_cell.length_b   1.000
_cell.length_c   1.000
_cell.angle_alpha   90.00
_cell.angle_beta   90.00
_cell.angle_gamma   90.00
#
_symmetry.space_group_name_H-M   'P 1'
#
loop_
_entity.id
_entity.type
_entity.pdbx_description
1 polymer ?
#
loop_
_entity_poly.entity_id
_entity_poly.type
_entity_poly.pdbx_seq_one_letter_code
_entity_poly.pdbx_strand_id
1 'polypeptide(L)'
;MRILCVAEKNSISKAVASILSGDTYQTRNTGNQYVKNYTFDFNFQQWGPSSVTMTAVSGHITTLDVTAANKHWEHPPPETLFTCPVRFVTPEDKQSIADNIASQARYCQALCIWTDCDREGEFIGSSIVDAAKKGNPRIQVKRAHFSNIEPAHIMQAVSRLGELDYKQVAAVAARMELDLRTGYAFTRFLTLGLRPLGGPLSGNTISYGSCQFPTLGFVVDRYFKVKSFVPEPFWSIKVSHTKDGITANFSWFRNRLFDRASVIILYERCLAAKRATVKKVQEKPTKKWKPLPLTTIEFQKVATRLLQMTGQQAMSVAENLYNKGFISYPRTETDRFDKGMDLQGLVRKQIPSDRWGRYANDLLNGAFQRPRDGRHDDKAHPPIHPVTFAAPTVLNDQERRVYEFVVRRFLACCSDDAKGMATDIEIEYGEERFNAHGIIVLERNYLDVYIYDKWSDSAELPKFTIGERFEPTEALMTEGKTAAPGYLTEADLIALMDANGIGTDATMAEHIQKIQEREYVCAVSRGNRGNRGNRGANEGDGDAPAGRGGRGGRRGRGGRGGGAADGGSRGSNSVKEFIPTRLGVALIQGFDRMEFDNSLGKPFLRKEFEAKMKAICEARTTKDAVVRETLRQYADVFSISQERFSVLKTACREYVFDQHGV
;
A
#
# COMPACT_ATOMS: atom_id res chain seq x y z
N MET A 1 32.36 -15.21 -27.73
CA MET A 1 32.67 -14.36 -26.55
C MET A 1 32.13 -15.04 -25.28
N ARG A 2 32.61 -14.71 -24.07
CA ARG A 2 32.04 -15.16 -22.79
C ARG A 2 31.33 -14.00 -22.10
N ILE A 3 30.08 -14.22 -21.70
CA ILE A 3 29.23 -13.19 -21.10
C ILE A 3 28.71 -13.69 -19.75
N LEU A 4 28.85 -12.86 -18.73
CA LEU A 4 28.25 -13.09 -17.41
C LEU A 4 26.91 -12.35 -17.36
N CYS A 5 25.82 -13.05 -17.07
CA CYS A 5 24.52 -12.46 -16.81
C CYS A 5 24.18 -12.64 -15.33
N VAL A 6 23.70 -11.60 -14.66
CA VAL A 6 23.38 -11.66 -13.22
C VAL A 6 22.00 -11.06 -12.96
N ALA A 7 21.06 -11.87 -12.46
CA ALA A 7 19.72 -11.43 -12.07
C ALA A 7 19.62 -11.12 -10.56
N GLU A 8 18.56 -10.45 -10.13
CA GLU A 8 18.33 -10.13 -8.71
C GLU A 8 17.99 -11.35 -7.86
N LYS A 9 17.31 -12.33 -8.47
CA LYS A 9 16.71 -13.49 -7.78
C LYS A 9 16.95 -14.77 -8.58
N ASN A 10 17.04 -15.89 -7.87
CA ASN A 10 17.24 -17.21 -8.46
C ASN A 10 16.12 -17.63 -9.42
N SER A 11 14.88 -17.24 -9.13
CA SER A 11 13.73 -17.50 -10.02
C SER A 11 13.89 -16.81 -11.36
N ILE A 12 14.33 -15.54 -11.35
CA ILE A 12 14.53 -14.73 -12.55
C ILE A 12 15.71 -15.25 -13.35
N SER A 13 16.85 -15.54 -12.72
CA SER A 13 18.00 -16.11 -13.45
C SER A 13 17.67 -17.43 -14.12
N LYS A 14 16.92 -18.31 -13.46
CA LYS A 14 16.45 -19.57 -14.05
C LYS A 14 15.50 -19.32 -15.22
N ALA A 15 14.50 -18.45 -15.06
CA ALA A 15 13.54 -18.14 -16.11
C ALA A 15 14.22 -17.53 -17.35
N VAL A 16 15.11 -16.55 -17.16
CA VAL A 16 15.85 -15.93 -18.26
C VAL A 16 16.80 -16.94 -18.92
N ALA A 17 17.49 -17.79 -18.15
CA ALA A 17 18.32 -18.86 -18.72
C ALA A 17 17.49 -19.81 -19.59
N SER A 18 16.37 -20.31 -19.07
CA SER A 18 15.42 -21.16 -19.81
C SER A 18 14.96 -20.51 -21.12
N ILE A 19 14.57 -19.22 -21.09
CA ILE A 19 14.08 -18.52 -22.27
C ILE A 19 15.19 -18.35 -23.31
N LEU A 20 16.36 -17.85 -22.91
CA LEU A 20 17.45 -17.54 -23.84
C LEU A 20 18.06 -18.82 -24.44
N SER A 21 18.10 -19.91 -23.68
CA SER A 21 18.67 -21.17 -24.16
C SER A 21 17.64 -22.12 -24.77
N GLY A 22 16.34 -21.79 -24.79
CA GLY A 22 15.28 -22.74 -25.13
C GLY A 22 15.32 -24.00 -24.27
N ASP A 23 15.50 -23.84 -22.96
CA ASP A 23 15.68 -24.89 -21.94
C ASP A 23 16.93 -25.78 -22.11
N THR A 24 17.84 -25.45 -23.03
CA THR A 24 19.13 -26.14 -23.19
C THR A 24 20.27 -25.45 -22.44
N TYR A 25 20.33 -25.62 -21.11
CA TYR A 25 21.44 -25.12 -20.27
C TYR A 25 21.99 -26.18 -19.34
N GLN A 26 23.28 -26.06 -18.99
CA GLN A 26 23.90 -26.85 -17.91
C GLN A 26 23.80 -26.09 -16.58
N THR A 27 23.45 -26.77 -15.51
CA THR A 27 23.40 -26.19 -14.16
C THR A 27 24.63 -26.58 -13.36
N ARG A 28 25.28 -25.60 -12.71
CA ARG A 28 26.41 -25.80 -11.81
C ARG A 28 26.12 -25.18 -10.45
N ASN A 29 26.55 -25.86 -9.38
CA ASN A 29 26.47 -25.34 -8.02
C ASN A 29 27.49 -24.22 -7.80
N THR A 30 27.19 -23.34 -6.85
CA THR A 30 28.09 -22.29 -6.37
C THR A 30 28.44 -22.54 -4.91
N GLY A 31 29.29 -21.69 -4.31
CA GLY A 31 29.53 -21.71 -2.87
C GLY A 31 28.29 -21.36 -2.02
N ASN A 32 27.23 -20.83 -2.63
CA ASN A 32 25.95 -20.62 -1.99
C ASN A 32 24.96 -21.74 -2.37
N GLN A 33 24.27 -22.31 -1.39
CA GLN A 33 23.36 -23.44 -1.62
C GLN A 33 22.17 -23.11 -2.55
N TYR A 34 21.72 -21.85 -2.55
CA TYR A 34 20.53 -21.42 -3.29
C TYR A 34 20.87 -20.87 -4.68
N VAL A 35 22.03 -20.24 -4.84
CA VAL A 35 22.46 -19.62 -6.11
C VAL A 35 23.11 -20.67 -7.01
N LYS A 36 22.70 -20.71 -8.27
CA LYS A 36 23.23 -21.60 -9.32
C LYS A 36 23.84 -20.80 -10.47
N ASN A 37 24.73 -21.44 -11.21
CA ASN A 37 25.23 -20.94 -12.49
C ASN A 37 24.61 -21.79 -13.62
N TYR A 38 23.91 -21.14 -14.54
CA TYR A 38 23.32 -21.74 -15.73
C TYR A 38 24.18 -21.37 -16.94
N THR A 39 24.77 -22.35 -17.61
CA THR A 39 25.66 -22.11 -18.75
C THR A 39 25.05 -22.63 -20.04
N PHE A 40 25.03 -21.80 -21.08
CA PHE A 40 24.44 -22.08 -22.40
C PHE A 40 25.08 -21.20 -23.47
N ASP A 41 24.82 -21.50 -24.74
CA ASP A 41 25.24 -20.65 -25.85
C ASP A 41 24.07 -19.80 -26.35
N PHE A 42 24.34 -18.54 -26.70
CA PHE A 42 23.35 -17.61 -27.23
C PHE A 42 23.97 -16.67 -28.25
N ASN A 43 23.21 -16.32 -29.28
CA ASN A 43 23.65 -15.37 -30.31
C ASN A 43 23.13 -13.97 -30.01
N PHE A 44 23.98 -13.11 -29.44
CA PHE A 44 23.61 -11.73 -29.13
C PHE A 44 23.67 -10.87 -30.40
N GLN A 45 22.73 -9.95 -30.55
CA GLN A 45 22.78 -8.99 -31.66
C GLN A 45 24.03 -8.09 -31.61
N GLN A 46 24.50 -7.72 -30.41
CA GLN A 46 25.64 -6.82 -30.22
C GLN A 46 27.00 -7.54 -30.25
N TRP A 47 27.05 -8.83 -29.92
CA TRP A 47 28.30 -9.57 -29.67
C TRP A 47 28.45 -10.86 -30.48
N GLY A 48 27.43 -11.26 -31.24
CA GLY A 48 27.41 -12.52 -31.99
C GLY A 48 27.37 -13.76 -31.08
N PRO A 49 27.80 -14.93 -31.61
CA PRO A 49 27.82 -16.19 -30.87
C PRO A 49 28.66 -16.11 -29.59
N SER A 50 28.00 -16.40 -28.46
CA SER A 50 28.59 -16.23 -27.14
C SER A 50 28.21 -17.36 -26.20
N SER A 51 29.16 -17.76 -25.35
CA SER A 51 28.92 -18.63 -24.21
C SER A 51 28.51 -17.78 -23.02
N VAL A 52 27.36 -18.08 -22.44
CA VAL A 52 26.72 -17.32 -21.37
C VAL A 52 26.84 -18.09 -20.06
N THR A 53 27.16 -17.39 -18.98
CA THR A 53 26.93 -17.85 -17.62
C THR A 53 25.89 -16.95 -16.98
N MET A 54 24.69 -17.46 -16.76
CA MET A 54 23.62 -16.79 -16.03
C MET A 54 23.64 -17.21 -14.56
N THR A 55 23.68 -16.25 -13.65
CA THR A 55 23.61 -16.47 -12.20
C THR A 55 22.69 -15.42 -11.57
N ALA A 56 22.61 -15.41 -10.24
CA ALA A 56 21.80 -14.43 -9.51
C ALA A 56 22.47 -13.97 -8.22
N VAL A 57 21.98 -12.84 -7.71
CA VAL A 57 22.11 -12.47 -6.31
C VAL A 57 20.88 -12.90 -5.52
N SER A 58 20.75 -12.44 -4.28
CA SER A 58 19.57 -12.64 -3.45
C SER A 58 19.24 -11.32 -2.78
N GLY A 59 18.70 -10.40 -3.57
CA GLY A 59 18.54 -8.98 -3.23
C GLY A 59 19.89 -8.26 -3.11
N HIS A 60 19.96 -7.28 -2.21
CA HIS A 60 21.19 -6.54 -1.90
C HIS A 60 22.35 -7.47 -1.50
N ILE A 61 23.52 -7.27 -2.11
CA ILE A 61 24.78 -7.96 -1.76
C ILE A 61 25.75 -7.06 -0.98
N THR A 62 25.44 -5.77 -0.86
CA THR A 62 26.15 -4.83 -0.02
C THR A 62 25.15 -4.16 0.93
N THR A 63 25.66 -3.69 2.07
CA THR A 63 24.91 -2.85 3.00
C THR A 63 25.78 -1.64 3.37
N LEU A 64 25.15 -0.49 3.59
CA LEU A 64 25.86 0.68 4.08
C LEU A 64 26.03 0.57 5.59
N ASP A 65 27.25 0.75 6.07
CA ASP A 65 27.56 0.64 7.49
C ASP A 65 28.56 1.71 7.94
N VAL A 66 28.53 2.01 9.23
CA VAL A 66 29.52 2.88 9.87
C VAL A 66 30.82 2.10 10.11
N THR A 67 31.94 2.81 10.24
CA THR A 67 33.22 2.15 10.58
C THR A 67 33.16 1.49 11.96
N ALA A 68 34.03 0.50 12.21
CA ALA A 68 34.05 -0.23 13.48
C ALA A 68 34.17 0.69 14.71
N ALA A 69 34.95 1.77 14.60
CA ALA A 69 35.09 2.78 15.65
C ALA A 69 33.78 3.49 16.02
N ASN A 70 32.79 3.48 15.14
CA ASN A 70 31.49 4.12 15.33
C ASN A 70 30.37 3.13 15.67
N LYS A 71 30.65 1.82 15.80
CA LYS A 71 29.63 0.79 16.03
C LYS A 71 29.21 0.64 17.49
N HIS A 72 30.08 0.99 18.43
CA HIS A 72 29.76 0.89 19.86
C HIS A 72 28.59 1.81 20.21
N TRP A 73 27.68 1.36 21.08
CA TRP A 73 26.45 2.10 21.38
C TRP A 73 26.74 3.39 22.15
N GLU A 74 27.65 3.35 23.11
CA GLU A 74 27.90 4.46 24.03
C GLU A 74 28.91 5.48 23.50
N HIS A 75 29.77 5.06 22.56
CA HIS A 75 30.86 5.89 22.05
C HIS A 75 31.11 5.63 20.55
N PRO A 76 31.45 6.65 19.75
CA PRO A 76 31.41 8.08 20.08
C PRO A 76 29.97 8.60 20.31
N PRO A 77 29.80 9.83 20.83
CA PRO A 77 28.49 10.42 21.06
C PRO A 77 27.59 10.43 19.81
N PRO A 78 26.26 10.34 19.93
CA PRO A 78 25.40 10.12 18.77
C PRO A 78 25.46 11.24 17.71
N GLU A 79 25.75 12.49 18.08
CA GLU A 79 25.93 13.62 17.17
C GLU A 79 27.06 13.40 16.14
N THR A 80 28.09 12.61 16.48
CA THR A 80 29.20 12.35 15.54
C THR A 80 28.78 11.47 14.38
N LEU A 81 27.64 10.75 14.48
CA LEU A 81 27.15 9.87 13.45
C LEU A 81 26.65 10.62 12.21
N PHE A 82 26.30 11.91 12.34
CA PHE A 82 25.95 12.76 11.21
C PHE A 82 27.12 12.97 10.23
N THR A 83 28.37 12.92 10.73
CA THR A 83 29.58 13.20 9.93
C THR A 83 30.53 12.00 9.84
N CYS A 84 30.28 10.92 10.58
CA CYS A 84 31.17 9.76 10.61
C CYS A 84 31.38 9.12 9.21
N PRO A 85 32.53 8.48 8.95
CA PRO A 85 32.72 7.76 7.69
C PRO A 85 31.78 6.56 7.59
N VAL A 86 31.14 6.42 6.42
CA VAL A 86 30.30 5.27 6.06
C VAL A 86 30.91 4.56 4.85
N ARG A 87 30.69 3.26 4.75
CA ARG A 87 31.15 2.46 3.60
C ARG A 87 30.19 1.32 3.31
N PHE A 88 30.06 0.98 2.04
CA PHE A 88 29.40 -0.25 1.64
C PHE A 88 30.29 -1.44 1.99
N VAL A 89 29.71 -2.43 2.67
CA VAL A 89 30.37 -3.70 3.01
C VAL A 89 29.55 -4.85 2.47
N THR A 90 30.21 -5.95 2.13
CA THR A 90 29.54 -7.22 1.79
C THR A 90 29.32 -7.99 3.08
N PRO A 91 28.07 -8.27 3.49
CA PRO A 91 27.79 -9.12 4.64
C PRO A 91 28.35 -10.53 4.45
N GLU A 92 28.66 -11.22 5.55
CA GLU A 92 29.26 -12.56 5.54
C GLU A 92 28.39 -13.57 4.77
N ASP A 93 27.07 -13.53 4.95
CA ASP A 93 26.10 -14.41 4.27
C ASP A 93 26.00 -14.14 2.76
N LYS A 94 26.52 -13.00 2.29
CA LYS A 94 26.56 -12.61 0.87
C LYS A 94 27.95 -12.80 0.24
N GLN A 95 28.97 -13.09 1.03
CA GLN A 95 30.35 -13.19 0.56
C GLN A 95 30.51 -14.25 -0.54
N SER A 96 29.92 -15.44 -0.34
CA SER A 96 29.95 -16.53 -1.34
C SER A 96 29.32 -16.14 -2.68
N ILE A 97 28.33 -15.24 -2.67
CA ILE A 97 27.66 -14.76 -3.89
C ILE A 97 28.58 -13.77 -4.61
N ALA A 98 29.16 -12.82 -3.87
CA ALA A 98 30.11 -11.85 -4.41
C ALA A 98 31.36 -12.54 -5.00
N ASP A 99 31.89 -13.56 -4.32
CA ASP A 99 33.03 -14.34 -4.78
C ASP A 99 32.70 -15.14 -6.04
N ASN A 100 31.49 -15.70 -6.15
CA ASN A 100 31.03 -16.36 -7.38
C ASN A 100 31.02 -15.36 -8.55
N ILE A 101 30.44 -14.17 -8.38
CA ILE A 101 30.41 -13.13 -9.41
C ILE A 101 31.83 -12.74 -9.84
N ALA A 102 32.71 -12.45 -8.87
CA ALA A 102 34.10 -12.10 -9.15
C ALA A 102 34.84 -13.24 -9.89
N SER A 103 34.62 -14.50 -9.49
CA SER A 103 35.24 -15.67 -10.13
C SER A 103 34.76 -15.86 -11.57
N GLN A 104 33.45 -15.74 -11.84
CA GLN A 104 32.94 -15.87 -13.20
C GLN A 104 33.40 -14.71 -14.09
N ALA A 105 33.44 -13.49 -13.55
CA ALA A 105 33.83 -12.29 -14.28
C ALA A 105 35.26 -12.33 -14.83
N ARG A 106 36.19 -13.07 -14.19
CA ARG A 106 37.60 -13.21 -14.65
C ARG A 106 37.74 -13.64 -16.10
N TYR A 107 36.80 -14.45 -16.59
CA TYR A 107 36.85 -15.04 -17.93
C TYR A 107 35.87 -14.40 -18.93
N CYS A 108 35.07 -13.44 -18.48
CA CYS A 108 34.02 -12.82 -19.28
C CYS A 108 34.49 -11.47 -19.85
N GLN A 109 34.10 -11.19 -21.09
CA GLN A 109 34.36 -9.90 -21.73
C GLN A 109 33.26 -8.89 -21.42
N ALA A 110 32.04 -9.35 -21.15
CA ALA A 110 30.92 -8.50 -20.75
C ALA A 110 30.12 -9.08 -19.57
N LEU A 111 29.49 -8.16 -18.83
CA LEU A 111 28.52 -8.36 -17.77
C LEU A 111 27.18 -7.76 -18.23
N CYS A 112 26.13 -8.55 -18.22
CA CYS A 112 24.76 -8.12 -18.49
C CYS A 112 23.92 -8.21 -17.20
N ILE A 113 23.41 -7.06 -16.75
CA ILE A 113 22.61 -6.94 -15.53
C ILE A 113 21.13 -7.21 -15.84
N TRP A 114 20.55 -8.14 -15.08
CA TRP A 114 19.15 -8.61 -15.16
C TRP A 114 18.42 -8.42 -13.83
N THR A 115 18.75 -7.39 -13.06
CA THR A 115 18.01 -7.02 -11.84
C THR A 115 16.64 -6.45 -12.20
N ASP A 116 15.73 -6.37 -11.23
CA ASP A 116 14.40 -5.78 -11.47
C ASP A 116 14.57 -4.31 -11.95
N CYS A 117 13.66 -3.79 -12.78
CA CYS A 117 13.85 -2.48 -13.43
C CYS A 117 13.31 -1.29 -12.64
N ASP A 118 13.53 -1.30 -11.33
CA ASP A 118 13.30 -0.17 -10.43
C ASP A 118 14.62 0.43 -9.90
N ARG A 119 14.51 1.49 -9.08
CA ARG A 119 15.68 2.16 -8.51
C ARG A 119 16.54 1.22 -7.65
N GLU A 120 15.91 0.34 -6.87
CA GLU A 120 16.60 -0.66 -6.05
C GLU A 120 17.38 -1.65 -6.92
N GLY A 121 16.79 -2.14 -8.00
CA GLY A 121 17.44 -3.04 -8.95
C GLY A 121 18.61 -2.38 -9.70
N GLU A 122 18.54 -1.08 -10.00
CA GLU A 122 19.71 -0.34 -10.53
C GLU A 122 20.84 -0.27 -9.48
N PHE A 123 20.52 -0.01 -8.21
CA PHE A 123 21.51 0.00 -7.13
C PHE A 123 22.15 -1.39 -6.91
N ILE A 124 21.35 -2.45 -6.87
CA ILE A 124 21.84 -3.84 -6.80
C ILE A 124 22.71 -4.15 -8.02
N GLY A 125 22.31 -3.70 -9.21
CA GLY A 125 23.09 -3.77 -10.44
C GLY A 125 24.48 -3.15 -10.28
N SER A 126 24.59 -1.98 -9.66
CA SER A 126 25.88 -1.33 -9.38
C SER A 126 26.75 -2.15 -8.41
N SER A 127 26.15 -2.76 -7.39
CA SER A 127 26.87 -3.64 -6.46
C SER A 127 27.41 -4.89 -7.16
N ILE A 128 26.64 -5.45 -8.12
CA ILE A 128 27.10 -6.57 -8.97
C ILE A 128 28.28 -6.13 -9.84
N VAL A 129 28.23 -4.92 -10.42
CA VAL A 129 29.34 -4.36 -11.20
C VAL A 129 30.60 -4.26 -10.36
N ASP A 130 30.50 -3.74 -9.12
CA ASP A 130 31.63 -3.65 -8.20
C ASP A 130 32.22 -5.02 -7.85
N ALA A 131 31.36 -6.01 -7.60
CA ALA A 131 31.81 -7.39 -7.37
C ALA A 131 32.50 -8.00 -8.60
N ALA A 132 31.94 -7.80 -9.80
CA ALA A 132 32.51 -8.31 -11.05
C ALA A 132 33.86 -7.66 -11.39
N LYS A 133 34.00 -6.35 -11.15
CA LYS A 133 35.24 -5.60 -11.39
C LYS A 133 36.41 -6.05 -10.51
N LYS A 134 36.15 -6.66 -9.35
CA LYS A 134 37.21 -7.33 -8.55
C LYS A 134 37.84 -8.51 -9.31
N GLY A 135 37.07 -9.18 -10.16
CA GLY A 135 37.55 -10.27 -11.01
C GLY A 135 38.11 -9.80 -12.36
N ASN A 136 37.45 -8.82 -12.99
CA ASN A 136 37.89 -8.23 -14.25
C ASN A 136 37.59 -6.71 -14.28
N PRO A 137 38.59 -5.85 -14.00
CA PRO A 137 38.40 -4.40 -13.96
C PRO A 137 37.98 -3.76 -15.30
N ARG A 138 38.17 -4.46 -16.43
CA ARG A 138 37.87 -3.97 -17.78
C ARG A 138 36.59 -4.58 -18.37
N ILE A 139 35.79 -5.30 -17.59
CA ILE A 139 34.57 -5.94 -18.07
C ILE A 139 33.59 -4.89 -18.61
N GLN A 140 33.06 -5.11 -19.82
CA GLN A 140 32.03 -4.25 -20.39
C GLN A 140 30.72 -4.48 -19.63
N VAL A 141 30.02 -3.42 -19.21
CA VAL A 141 28.74 -3.52 -18.50
C VAL A 141 27.60 -3.20 -19.46
N LYS A 142 26.52 -3.97 -19.40
CA LYS A 142 25.25 -3.74 -20.10
C LYS A 142 24.07 -4.01 -19.18
N ARG A 143 22.91 -3.41 -19.48
CA ARG A 143 21.68 -3.50 -18.70
C ARG A 143 20.52 -4.00 -19.57
N ALA A 144 19.87 -5.09 -19.17
CA ALA A 144 18.62 -5.54 -19.78
C ALA A 144 17.43 -4.84 -19.12
N HIS A 145 16.49 -4.30 -19.91
CA HIS A 145 15.28 -3.66 -19.42
C HIS A 145 14.04 -4.52 -19.71
N PHE A 146 13.31 -4.91 -18.66
CA PHE A 146 12.14 -5.77 -18.77
C PHE A 146 11.07 -5.42 -17.72
N SER A 147 9.81 -5.78 -17.99
CA SER A 147 8.66 -5.49 -17.11
C SER A 147 7.83 -6.74 -16.80
N ASN A 148 8.18 -7.87 -17.39
CA ASN A 148 7.65 -9.20 -17.13
C ASN A 148 8.66 -10.23 -17.65
N ILE A 149 8.42 -11.51 -17.33
CA ILE A 149 9.26 -12.63 -17.74
C ILE A 149 8.65 -13.46 -18.89
N GLU A 150 7.80 -12.87 -19.73
CA GLU A 150 7.29 -13.54 -20.92
C GLU A 150 8.44 -13.73 -21.95
N PRO A 151 8.53 -14.89 -22.64
CA PRO A 151 9.62 -15.16 -23.57
C PRO A 151 9.86 -14.06 -24.61
N ALA A 152 8.79 -13.54 -25.23
CA ALA A 152 8.89 -12.46 -26.20
C ALA A 152 9.49 -11.17 -25.60
N HIS A 153 9.11 -10.85 -24.37
CA HIS A 153 9.58 -9.64 -23.67
C HIS A 153 11.06 -9.76 -23.27
N ILE A 154 11.49 -10.93 -22.82
CA ILE A 154 12.90 -11.21 -22.50
C ILE A 154 13.77 -11.21 -23.77
N MET A 155 13.28 -11.78 -24.88
CA MET A 155 13.97 -11.74 -26.17
C MET A 155 14.10 -10.30 -26.71
N GLN A 156 13.10 -9.44 -26.47
CA GLN A 156 13.21 -8.02 -26.79
C GLN A 156 14.21 -7.30 -25.88
N ALA A 157 14.25 -7.63 -24.58
CA ALA A 157 15.18 -7.02 -23.64
C ALA A 157 16.64 -7.32 -24.01
N VAL A 158 16.96 -8.55 -24.41
CA VAL A 158 18.33 -8.94 -24.77
C VAL A 158 18.80 -8.38 -26.12
N SER A 159 17.88 -8.06 -27.04
CA SER A 159 18.24 -7.43 -28.32
C SER A 159 18.53 -5.92 -28.17
N ARG A 160 17.94 -5.27 -27.15
CA ARG A 160 18.08 -3.84 -26.87
C ARG A 160 18.71 -3.57 -25.50
N LEU A 161 19.91 -4.11 -25.27
CA LEU A 161 20.67 -3.83 -24.04
C LEU A 161 21.07 -2.35 -23.96
N GLY A 162 20.78 -1.75 -22.81
CA GLY A 162 21.14 -0.38 -22.45
C GLY A 162 22.34 -0.32 -21.51
N GLU A 163 22.43 0.82 -20.80
CA GLU A 163 23.44 1.10 -19.78
C GLU A 163 22.79 1.17 -18.40
N LEU A 164 23.57 0.91 -17.35
CA LEU A 164 23.10 1.05 -15.96
C LEU A 164 22.87 2.54 -15.63
N ASP A 165 21.76 2.87 -14.97
CA ASP A 165 21.43 4.25 -14.64
C ASP A 165 22.03 4.67 -13.28
N TYR A 166 23.26 5.20 -13.33
CA TYR A 166 23.97 5.66 -12.14
C TYR A 166 23.29 6.85 -11.42
N LYS A 167 22.34 7.54 -12.05
CA LYS A 167 21.57 8.59 -11.37
C LYS A 167 20.57 7.99 -10.39
N GLN A 168 19.90 6.90 -10.79
CA GLN A 168 19.03 6.13 -9.90
C GLN A 168 19.83 5.46 -8.78
N VAL A 169 21.00 4.90 -9.11
CA VAL A 169 21.95 4.36 -8.10
C VAL A 169 22.30 5.44 -7.06
N ALA A 170 22.62 6.65 -7.51
CA ALA A 170 22.96 7.77 -6.63
C ALA A 170 21.79 8.19 -5.73
N ALA A 171 20.56 8.16 -6.22
CA ALA A 171 19.37 8.46 -5.43
C ALA A 171 19.14 7.42 -4.32
N VAL A 172 19.24 6.12 -4.63
CA VAL A 172 19.15 5.04 -3.63
C VAL A 172 20.28 5.16 -2.60
N ALA A 173 21.51 5.40 -3.05
CA ALA A 173 22.65 5.60 -2.17
C ALA A 173 22.47 6.81 -1.23
N ALA A 174 21.85 7.90 -1.70
CA ALA A 174 21.50 9.06 -0.87
C ALA A 174 20.50 8.67 0.24
N ARG A 175 19.46 7.90 -0.13
CA ARG A 175 18.44 7.40 0.80
C ARG A 175 19.05 6.52 1.88
N MET A 176 19.83 5.53 1.48
CA MET A 176 20.52 4.62 2.41
C MET A 176 21.42 5.37 3.38
N GLU A 177 22.16 6.38 2.90
CA GLU A 177 23.04 7.18 3.75
C GLU A 177 22.28 8.06 4.73
N LEU A 178 21.23 8.76 4.28
CA LEU A 178 20.38 9.55 5.16
C LEU A 178 19.73 8.67 6.23
N ASP A 179 19.09 7.58 5.82
CA ASP A 179 18.35 6.69 6.71
C ASP A 179 19.29 6.00 7.72
N LEU A 180 20.50 5.61 7.31
CA LEU A 180 21.51 5.07 8.22
C LEU A 180 21.93 6.11 9.26
N ARG A 181 22.35 7.30 8.83
CA ARG A 181 22.92 8.32 9.72
C ARG A 181 21.88 8.87 10.70
N THR A 182 20.73 9.31 10.17
CA THR A 182 19.64 9.85 11.01
C THR A 182 19.05 8.77 11.89
N GLY A 183 18.83 7.57 11.34
CA GLY A 183 18.33 6.41 12.08
C GLY A 183 19.26 6.04 13.23
N TYR A 184 20.56 5.90 13.00
CA TYR A 184 21.52 5.56 14.05
C TYR A 184 21.65 6.67 15.11
N ALA A 185 21.80 7.93 14.69
CA ALA A 185 21.98 9.06 15.60
C ALA A 185 20.79 9.18 16.57
N PHE A 186 19.57 9.31 16.03
CA PHE A 186 18.38 9.44 16.87
C PHE A 186 18.03 8.15 17.62
N THR A 187 18.23 6.96 17.04
CA THR A 187 17.97 5.71 17.77
C THR A 187 18.89 5.57 18.98
N ARG A 188 20.19 5.85 18.84
CA ARG A 188 21.12 5.83 19.99
C ARG A 188 20.76 6.86 21.03
N PHE A 189 20.51 8.10 20.60
CA PHE A 189 20.08 9.18 21.48
C PHE A 189 18.83 8.81 22.30
N LEU A 190 17.77 8.35 21.64
CA LEU A 190 16.52 7.95 22.29
C LEU A 190 16.73 6.77 23.22
N THR A 191 17.41 5.73 22.74
CA THR A 191 17.59 4.49 23.49
C THR A 191 18.44 4.72 24.74
N LEU A 192 19.60 5.39 24.61
CA LEU A 192 20.48 5.67 25.75
C LEU A 192 19.86 6.66 26.72
N GLY A 193 19.13 7.64 26.23
CA GLY A 193 18.56 8.69 27.06
C GLY A 193 17.27 8.28 27.80
N LEU A 194 16.47 7.37 27.24
CA LEU A 194 15.19 6.95 27.81
C LEU A 194 15.25 5.64 28.60
N ARG A 195 16.18 4.72 28.30
CA ARG A 195 16.38 3.49 29.10
C ARG A 195 16.57 3.75 30.60
N PRO A 196 17.32 4.78 31.03
CA PRO A 196 17.48 5.09 32.46
C PRO A 196 16.19 5.45 33.19
N LEU A 197 15.08 5.75 32.48
CA LEU A 197 13.77 5.92 33.10
C LEU A 197 13.19 4.61 33.64
N GLY A 198 13.74 3.46 33.24
CA GLY A 198 13.35 2.14 33.74
C GLY A 198 12.02 1.63 33.20
N GLY A 199 11.41 0.69 33.92
CA GLY A 199 10.10 0.12 33.60
C GLY A 199 9.99 -0.42 32.16
N PRO A 200 8.91 -0.10 31.41
CA PRO A 200 8.72 -0.58 30.04
C PRO A 200 9.80 -0.16 29.03
N LEU A 201 10.72 0.74 29.39
CA LEU A 201 11.73 1.28 28.48
C LEU A 201 13.11 0.62 28.66
N SER A 202 13.35 -0.12 29.75
CA SER A 202 14.68 -0.62 30.11
C SER A 202 15.28 -1.63 29.12
N GLY A 203 14.47 -2.51 28.56
CA GLY A 203 14.89 -3.56 27.61
C GLY A 203 14.78 -3.17 26.13
N ASN A 204 14.17 -2.02 25.83
CA ASN A 204 13.74 -1.71 24.48
C ASN A 204 14.80 -0.93 23.68
N THR A 205 14.87 -1.21 22.38
CA THR A 205 15.56 -0.33 21.43
C THR A 205 14.52 0.62 20.84
N ILE A 206 14.61 1.90 21.22
CA ILE A 206 13.67 2.93 20.81
C ILE A 206 14.22 3.55 19.53
N SER A 207 13.73 3.04 18.39
CA SER A 207 14.24 3.43 17.08
C SER A 207 13.58 4.68 16.52
N TYR A 208 14.37 5.48 15.84
CA TYR A 208 13.91 6.54 14.96
C TYR A 208 14.15 6.15 13.50
N GLY A 209 13.28 6.63 12.61
CA GLY A 209 13.48 6.55 11.16
C GLY A 209 12.82 7.75 10.48
N SER A 210 13.52 8.36 9.52
CA SER A 210 13.12 9.61 8.87
C SER A 210 11.72 9.56 8.23
N CYS A 211 11.29 8.40 7.71
CA CYS A 211 9.93 8.17 7.22
C CYS A 211 9.03 7.46 8.24
N GLN A 212 9.60 6.59 9.09
CA GLN A 212 8.86 5.86 10.13
C GLN A 212 8.16 6.82 11.11
N PHE A 213 8.85 7.89 11.51
CA PHE A 213 8.36 8.82 12.52
C PHE A 213 7.17 9.68 12.05
N PRO A 214 7.18 10.31 10.85
CA PRO A 214 5.99 10.99 10.35
C PRO A 214 4.82 10.04 10.04
N THR A 215 5.08 8.78 9.63
CA THR A 215 4.01 7.77 9.50
C THR A 215 3.33 7.50 10.84
N LEU A 216 4.09 7.40 11.94
CA LEU A 216 3.54 7.33 13.30
C LEU A 216 2.78 8.61 13.67
N GLY A 217 3.30 9.78 13.28
CA GLY A 217 2.66 11.08 13.48
C GLY A 217 1.22 11.14 12.97
N PHE A 218 0.95 10.61 11.76
CA PHE A 218 -0.42 10.53 11.25
C PHE A 218 -1.37 9.73 12.14
N VAL A 219 -0.89 8.62 12.71
CA VAL A 219 -1.68 7.75 13.60
C VAL A 219 -1.96 8.46 14.92
N VAL A 220 -0.96 9.12 15.51
CA VAL A 220 -1.11 9.90 16.75
C VAL A 220 -2.03 11.11 16.55
N ASP A 221 -1.86 11.85 15.45
CA ASP A 221 -2.73 12.97 15.09
C ASP A 221 -4.20 12.53 14.96
N ARG A 222 -4.46 11.40 14.28
CA ARG A 222 -5.83 10.86 14.19
C ARG A 222 -6.34 10.43 15.57
N TYR A 223 -5.51 9.78 16.38
CA TYR A 223 -5.89 9.32 17.70
C TYR A 223 -6.40 10.47 18.58
N PHE A 224 -5.66 11.58 18.65
CA PHE A 224 -6.10 12.74 19.42
C PHE A 224 -7.32 13.43 18.81
N LYS A 225 -7.44 13.52 17.48
CA LYS A 225 -8.68 14.00 16.82
C LYS A 225 -9.92 13.19 17.18
N VAL A 226 -9.77 11.90 17.47
CA VAL A 226 -10.87 11.06 17.96
C VAL A 226 -11.12 11.28 19.45
N LYS A 227 -10.06 11.32 20.27
CA LYS A 227 -10.16 11.45 21.73
C LYS A 227 -10.67 12.82 22.18
N SER A 228 -10.26 13.89 21.53
CA SER A 228 -10.67 15.26 21.85
C SER A 228 -11.96 15.69 21.16
N PHE A 229 -12.62 14.79 20.43
CA PHE A 229 -13.85 15.12 19.71
C PHE A 229 -15.01 15.26 20.70
N VAL A 230 -15.68 16.40 20.66
CA VAL A 230 -16.89 16.65 21.44
C VAL A 230 -18.09 16.55 20.50
N PRO A 231 -18.97 15.54 20.65
CA PRO A 231 -20.18 15.42 19.85
C PRO A 231 -21.12 16.60 20.07
N GLU A 232 -21.60 17.16 18.97
CA GLU A 232 -22.58 18.25 18.97
C GLU A 232 -23.93 17.72 18.48
N PRO A 233 -25.03 17.95 19.22
CA PRO A 233 -26.36 17.59 18.76
C PRO A 233 -26.77 18.46 17.56
N PHE A 234 -27.46 17.86 16.62
CA PHE A 234 -28.02 18.54 15.46
C PHE A 234 -29.42 18.03 15.16
N TRP A 235 -30.20 18.84 14.46
CA TRP A 235 -31.54 18.52 14.02
C TRP A 235 -31.69 18.70 12.51
N SER A 236 -32.52 17.87 11.89
CA SER A 236 -32.79 17.90 10.46
C SER A 236 -34.23 17.48 10.18
N ILE A 237 -34.82 18.03 9.13
CA ILE A 237 -36.16 17.67 8.68
C ILE A 237 -36.03 16.58 7.61
N LYS A 238 -36.66 15.43 7.84
CA LYS A 238 -36.78 14.37 6.84
C LYS A 238 -38.19 14.35 6.28
N VAL A 239 -38.30 14.23 4.97
CA VAL A 239 -39.57 14.12 4.26
C VAL A 239 -39.52 12.87 3.41
N SER A 240 -40.55 12.02 3.49
CA SER A 240 -40.71 10.89 2.59
C SER A 240 -42.12 10.84 2.02
N HIS A 241 -42.23 10.30 0.80
CA HIS A 241 -43.52 10.13 0.13
C HIS A 241 -43.54 8.84 -0.66
N THR A 242 -44.57 8.03 -0.43
CA THR A 242 -44.80 6.77 -1.15
C THR A 242 -45.83 6.98 -2.25
N LYS A 243 -45.42 6.70 -3.49
CA LYS A 243 -46.25 6.78 -4.70
C LYS A 243 -46.00 5.54 -5.54
N ASP A 244 -47.06 4.91 -6.03
CA ASP A 244 -46.99 3.68 -6.85
C ASP A 244 -46.18 2.53 -6.20
N GLY A 245 -46.22 2.43 -4.87
CA GLY A 245 -45.46 1.42 -4.10
C GLY A 245 -43.97 1.74 -3.90
N ILE A 246 -43.47 2.86 -4.42
CA ILE A 246 -42.08 3.31 -4.31
C ILE A 246 -42.00 4.49 -3.34
N THR A 247 -41.06 4.44 -2.39
CA THR A 247 -40.87 5.51 -1.40
C THR A 247 -39.69 6.40 -1.78
N ALA A 248 -39.97 7.67 -2.06
CA ALA A 248 -38.95 8.70 -2.23
C ALA A 248 -38.57 9.30 -0.87
N ASN A 249 -37.29 9.30 -0.55
CA ASN A 249 -36.74 10.00 0.63
C ASN A 249 -36.11 11.31 0.19
N PHE A 250 -36.63 12.43 0.67
CA PHE A 250 -36.16 13.76 0.36
C PHE A 250 -35.24 14.28 1.48
N SER A 251 -34.02 14.65 1.10
CA SER A 251 -33.01 15.27 1.95
C SER A 251 -33.23 16.77 1.99
N TRP A 252 -33.11 17.37 3.18
CA TRP A 252 -33.27 18.81 3.35
C TRP A 252 -32.07 19.58 2.78
N PHE A 253 -32.31 20.67 2.04
CA PHE A 253 -31.24 21.48 1.45
C PHE A 253 -30.31 22.13 2.48
N ARG A 254 -30.81 22.40 3.69
CA ARG A 254 -29.96 22.90 4.79
C ARG A 254 -29.12 21.79 5.43
N ASN A 255 -29.30 20.53 5.01
CA ASN A 255 -28.73 19.32 5.58
C ASN A 255 -29.13 19.11 7.05
N ARG A 256 -28.56 19.91 7.97
CA ARG A 256 -28.83 19.87 9.41
C ARG A 256 -28.48 21.23 10.03
N LEU A 257 -29.12 21.57 11.15
CA LEU A 257 -28.79 22.74 11.96
C LEU A 257 -28.47 22.32 13.41
N PHE A 258 -27.66 23.14 14.10
CA PHE A 258 -27.23 22.90 15.48
C PHE A 258 -28.06 23.67 16.52
N ASP A 259 -29.13 24.35 16.09
CA ASP A 259 -30.09 24.99 16.97
C ASP A 259 -31.47 24.35 16.83
N ARG A 260 -31.97 23.79 17.93
CA ARG A 260 -33.25 23.06 17.94
C ARG A 260 -34.43 23.99 17.69
N ALA A 261 -34.42 25.19 18.28
CA ALA A 261 -35.54 26.12 18.19
C ALA A 261 -35.77 26.57 16.73
N SER A 262 -34.68 26.87 16.02
CA SER A 262 -34.72 27.20 14.59
C SER A 262 -35.35 26.08 13.76
N VAL A 263 -34.94 24.81 13.97
CA VAL A 263 -35.51 23.69 13.21
C VAL A 263 -36.98 23.47 13.53
N ILE A 264 -37.40 23.64 14.78
CA ILE A 264 -38.82 23.56 15.17
C ILE A 264 -39.65 24.59 14.39
N ILE A 265 -39.22 25.86 14.37
CA ILE A 265 -39.94 26.93 13.65
C ILE A 265 -40.05 26.60 12.15
N LEU A 266 -38.97 26.13 11.53
CA LEU A 266 -38.97 25.77 10.11
C LEU A 266 -39.87 24.55 9.85
N TYR A 267 -39.85 23.55 10.72
CA TYR A 267 -40.68 22.35 10.63
C TYR A 267 -42.17 22.66 10.83
N GLU A 268 -42.54 23.53 11.76
CA GLU A 268 -43.93 23.97 11.96
C GLU A 268 -44.48 24.68 10.72
N ARG A 269 -43.66 25.50 10.03
CA ARG A 269 -44.04 26.12 8.75
C ARG A 269 -44.27 25.08 7.65
N CYS A 270 -43.47 24.02 7.60
CA CYS A 270 -43.70 22.89 6.70
C CYS A 270 -45.07 22.23 7.00
N LEU A 271 -45.32 21.87 8.26
CA LEU A 271 -46.58 21.23 8.66
C LEU A 271 -47.81 22.12 8.37
N ALA A 272 -47.71 23.43 8.63
CA ALA A 272 -48.78 24.38 8.34
C ALA A 272 -49.12 24.45 6.84
N ALA A 273 -48.15 24.25 5.95
CA ALA A 273 -48.37 24.25 4.51
C ALA A 273 -49.15 23.00 4.01
N LYS A 274 -49.14 21.90 4.78
CA LYS A 274 -49.79 20.59 4.52
C LYS A 274 -49.33 19.84 3.27
N ARG A 275 -49.09 20.52 2.15
CA ARG A 275 -48.69 19.92 0.87
C ARG A 275 -47.34 20.44 0.42
N ALA A 276 -46.50 19.54 -0.07
CA ALA A 276 -45.30 19.85 -0.80
C ALA A 276 -45.63 20.09 -2.28
N THR A 277 -44.85 20.93 -2.96
CA THR A 277 -44.94 21.18 -4.40
C THR A 277 -43.64 20.78 -5.08
N VAL A 278 -43.72 19.98 -6.14
CA VAL A 278 -42.57 19.64 -6.98
C VAL A 278 -42.14 20.87 -7.76
N LYS A 279 -40.91 21.33 -7.54
CA LYS A 279 -40.33 22.50 -8.22
C LYS A 279 -39.44 22.12 -9.39
N LYS A 280 -38.82 20.94 -9.34
CA LYS A 280 -37.90 20.47 -10.37
C LYS A 280 -37.97 18.96 -10.47
N VAL A 281 -37.96 18.48 -11.71
CA VAL A 281 -37.70 17.08 -12.06
C VAL A 281 -36.71 17.13 -13.22
N GLN A 282 -35.51 16.61 -12.99
CA GLN A 282 -34.45 16.62 -13.99
C GLN A 282 -33.88 15.22 -14.16
N GLU A 283 -33.98 14.70 -15.38
CA GLU A 283 -33.33 13.45 -15.77
C GLU A 283 -32.08 13.77 -16.60
N LYS A 284 -30.97 13.12 -16.26
CA LYS A 284 -29.69 13.32 -16.94
C LYS A 284 -28.99 11.98 -17.16
N PRO A 285 -28.58 11.67 -18.41
CA PRO A 285 -27.68 10.56 -18.66
C PRO A 285 -26.41 10.72 -17.82
N THR A 286 -26.09 9.70 -17.03
CA THR A 286 -24.93 9.66 -16.16
C THR A 286 -24.11 8.42 -16.43
N LYS A 287 -22.86 8.44 -16.01
CA LYS A 287 -21.97 7.30 -16.15
C LYS A 287 -21.12 7.13 -14.92
N LYS A 288 -20.92 5.86 -14.54
CA LYS A 288 -19.91 5.48 -13.58
C LYS A 288 -18.67 5.04 -14.33
N TRP A 289 -17.58 5.75 -14.08
CA TRP A 289 -16.37 5.57 -14.86
C TRP A 289 -15.72 4.24 -14.54
N LYS A 290 -15.31 3.53 -15.58
CA LYS A 290 -14.45 2.36 -15.45
C LYS A 290 -13.14 2.75 -14.73
N PRO A 291 -12.53 1.81 -13.99
CA PRO A 291 -11.34 2.11 -13.22
C PRO A 291 -10.16 2.54 -14.09
N LEU A 292 -9.26 3.34 -13.50
CA LEU A 292 -7.94 3.59 -14.08
C LEU A 292 -7.06 2.33 -14.01
N PRO A 293 -6.05 2.20 -14.91
CA PRO A 293 -5.01 1.20 -14.79
C PRO A 293 -4.40 1.14 -13.39
N LEU A 294 -3.97 -0.06 -12.98
CA LEU A 294 -3.62 -0.33 -11.60
C LEU A 294 -2.18 0.10 -11.29
N THR A 295 -2.02 1.02 -10.33
CA THR A 295 -0.71 1.38 -9.74
C THR A 295 -0.46 0.59 -8.47
N THR A 296 0.76 0.66 -7.93
CA THR A 296 1.11 0.03 -6.65
C THR A 296 0.30 0.58 -5.48
N ILE A 297 0.13 1.91 -5.40
CA ILE A 297 -0.59 2.56 -4.31
C ILE A 297 -2.06 2.16 -4.32
N GLU A 298 -2.71 2.18 -5.49
CA GLU A 298 -4.09 1.74 -5.62
C GLU A 298 -4.24 0.24 -5.34
N PHE A 299 -3.27 -0.58 -5.74
CA PHE A 299 -3.25 -2.00 -5.39
C PHE A 299 -3.18 -2.21 -3.87
N GLN A 300 -2.26 -1.55 -3.15
CA GLN A 300 -2.14 -1.70 -1.70
C GLN A 300 -3.39 -1.22 -0.95
N LYS A 301 -3.97 -0.07 -1.33
CA LYS A 301 -5.23 0.43 -0.74
C LYS A 301 -6.40 -0.53 -0.95
N VAL A 302 -6.52 -1.10 -2.15
CA VAL A 302 -7.63 -2.00 -2.45
C VAL A 302 -7.40 -3.39 -1.85
N ALA A 303 -6.15 -3.87 -1.78
CA ALA A 303 -5.81 -5.13 -1.15
C ALA A 303 -6.15 -5.14 0.36
N THR A 304 -5.86 -4.06 1.07
CA THR A 304 -6.22 -3.92 2.50
C THR A 304 -7.73 -3.88 2.71
N ARG A 305 -8.45 -3.12 1.86
CA ARG A 305 -9.90 -2.95 1.97
C ARG A 305 -10.71 -4.19 1.55
N LEU A 306 -10.32 -4.84 0.45
CA LEU A 306 -11.12 -5.88 -0.21
C LEU A 306 -10.52 -7.29 -0.06
N LEU A 307 -9.20 -7.40 -0.07
CA LEU A 307 -8.50 -8.68 0.03
C LEU A 307 -8.04 -8.99 1.47
N GLN A 308 -8.21 -8.06 2.41
CA GLN A 308 -7.84 -8.24 3.82
C GLN A 308 -6.38 -8.67 4.00
N MET A 309 -5.52 -8.17 3.11
CA MET A 309 -4.08 -8.35 3.17
C MET A 309 -3.48 -7.02 3.60
N THR A 310 -2.49 -7.05 4.49
CA THR A 310 -1.66 -5.85 4.70
C THR A 310 -0.99 -5.45 3.39
N GLY A 311 -0.60 -4.18 3.25
CA GLY A 311 0.12 -3.70 2.07
C GLY A 311 1.36 -4.54 1.79
N GLN A 312 2.10 -4.92 2.83
CA GLN A 312 3.29 -5.77 2.69
C GLN A 312 2.94 -7.17 2.15
N GLN A 313 1.94 -7.84 2.75
CA GLN A 313 1.52 -9.16 2.29
C GLN A 313 1.06 -9.13 0.83
N ALA A 314 0.28 -8.10 0.45
CA ALA A 314 -0.17 -7.91 -0.92
C ALA A 314 1.01 -7.75 -1.89
N MET A 315 2.01 -6.94 -1.53
CA MET A 315 3.22 -6.75 -2.34
C MET A 315 4.05 -8.02 -2.47
N SER A 316 4.25 -8.78 -1.38
CA SER A 316 4.97 -10.06 -1.45
C SER A 316 4.26 -11.07 -2.35
N VAL A 317 2.92 -11.14 -2.30
CA VAL A 317 2.14 -12.02 -3.18
C VAL A 317 2.23 -11.56 -4.64
N ALA A 318 2.11 -10.27 -4.90
CA ALA A 318 2.23 -9.72 -6.25
C ALA A 318 3.63 -9.95 -6.83
N GLU A 319 4.68 -9.79 -6.02
CA GLU A 319 6.07 -10.07 -6.42
C GLU A 319 6.27 -11.56 -6.76
N ASN A 320 5.66 -12.47 -6.01
CA ASN A 320 5.66 -13.89 -6.34
C ASN A 320 4.93 -14.20 -7.66
N LEU A 321 3.79 -13.55 -7.92
CA LEU A 321 3.07 -13.69 -9.18
C LEU A 321 3.89 -13.16 -10.37
N TYR A 322 4.60 -12.05 -10.19
CA TYR A 322 5.55 -11.51 -11.17
C TYR A 322 6.70 -12.49 -11.45
N ASN A 323 7.32 -13.02 -10.39
CA ASN A 323 8.41 -14.01 -10.49
C ASN A 323 7.97 -15.32 -11.17
N LYS A 324 6.67 -15.64 -11.13
CA LYS A 324 6.06 -16.77 -11.86
C LYS A 324 5.60 -16.39 -13.28
N GLY A 325 5.65 -15.12 -13.66
CA GLY A 325 5.32 -14.63 -15.00
C GLY A 325 3.83 -14.38 -15.24
N PHE A 326 3.01 -14.33 -14.19
CA PHE A 326 1.56 -14.16 -14.32
C PHE A 326 1.12 -12.70 -14.40
N ILE A 327 1.87 -11.78 -13.79
CA ILE A 327 1.59 -10.34 -13.82
C ILE A 327 2.83 -9.55 -14.20
N SER A 328 2.62 -8.31 -14.65
CA SER A 328 3.71 -7.34 -14.82
C SER A 328 4.31 -6.93 -13.48
N TYR A 329 5.47 -6.27 -13.54
CA TYR A 329 6.19 -5.82 -12.36
C TYR A 329 5.29 -4.97 -11.44
N PRO A 330 5.15 -5.32 -10.15
CA PRO A 330 4.10 -4.78 -9.29
C PRO A 330 4.48 -3.47 -8.57
N ARG A 331 5.68 -2.93 -8.81
CA ARG A 331 6.16 -1.65 -8.26
C ARG A 331 6.22 -0.61 -9.38
N THR A 332 5.11 0.09 -9.59
CA THR A 332 4.94 1.09 -10.64
C THR A 332 3.97 2.19 -10.20
N GLU A 333 4.28 3.42 -10.58
CA GLU A 333 3.41 4.58 -10.41
C GLU A 333 2.57 4.86 -11.67
N THR A 334 2.77 4.09 -12.74
CA THR A 334 2.15 4.30 -14.05
C THR A 334 0.67 3.91 -14.05
N ASP A 335 -0.21 4.86 -14.36
CA ASP A 335 -1.67 4.69 -14.44
C ASP A 335 -2.21 4.85 -15.87
N ARG A 336 -1.37 4.55 -16.89
CA ARG A 336 -1.68 4.61 -18.31
C ARG A 336 -0.93 3.53 -19.09
N PHE A 337 -1.59 2.91 -20.08
CA PHE A 337 -0.93 1.92 -20.94
C PHE A 337 -0.27 2.60 -22.16
N ASP A 338 0.89 2.08 -22.59
CA ASP A 338 1.54 2.55 -23.81
C ASP A 338 0.65 2.38 -25.05
N LYS A 339 0.81 3.28 -26.03
CA LYS A 339 -0.05 3.28 -27.22
C LYS A 339 0.14 2.05 -28.11
N GLY A 340 1.36 1.50 -28.17
CA GLY A 340 1.75 0.35 -28.98
C GLY A 340 1.61 -1.00 -28.28
N MET A 341 1.21 -1.04 -27.01
CA MET A 341 1.03 -2.29 -26.28
C MET A 341 -0.17 -3.10 -26.79
N ASP A 342 0.02 -4.39 -27.08
CA ASP A 342 -1.06 -5.29 -27.53
C ASP A 342 -1.96 -5.73 -26.37
N LEU A 343 -2.85 -4.84 -25.94
CA LEU A 343 -3.80 -5.10 -24.86
C LEU A 343 -4.83 -6.17 -25.25
N GLN A 344 -5.21 -6.27 -26.53
CA GLN A 344 -6.14 -7.30 -26.99
C GLN A 344 -5.50 -8.70 -26.92
N GLY A 345 -4.20 -8.81 -27.21
CA GLY A 345 -3.42 -10.03 -26.97
C GLY A 345 -3.47 -10.47 -25.50
N LEU A 346 -3.33 -9.53 -24.57
CA LEU A 346 -3.45 -9.82 -23.13
C LEU A 346 -4.86 -10.22 -22.72
N VAL A 347 -5.91 -9.57 -23.26
CA VAL A 347 -7.31 -9.98 -23.05
C VAL A 347 -7.54 -11.40 -23.58
N ARG A 348 -7.04 -11.71 -24.78
CA ARG A 348 -7.16 -13.05 -25.40
C ARG A 348 -6.60 -14.15 -24.54
N LYS A 349 -5.46 -13.90 -23.88
CA LYS A 349 -4.86 -14.87 -22.95
C LYS A 349 -5.79 -15.20 -21.78
N GLN A 350 -6.72 -14.34 -21.40
CA GLN A 350 -7.62 -14.55 -20.25
C GLN A 350 -8.91 -15.34 -20.57
N ILE A 351 -9.18 -15.64 -21.84
CA ILE A 351 -10.36 -16.43 -22.29
C ILE A 351 -10.49 -17.79 -21.60
N PRO A 352 -9.43 -18.55 -21.28
CA PRO A 352 -9.56 -19.87 -20.66
C PRO A 352 -10.17 -19.87 -19.24
N SER A 353 -10.43 -18.71 -18.64
CA SER A 353 -11.00 -18.64 -17.29
C SER A 353 -12.50 -18.90 -17.26
N ASP A 354 -12.96 -19.81 -16.42
CA ASP A 354 -14.40 -20.05 -16.21
C ASP A 354 -15.14 -18.84 -15.61
N ARG A 355 -14.40 -17.91 -14.98
CA ARG A 355 -14.99 -16.83 -14.15
C ARG A 355 -15.10 -15.49 -14.86
N TRP A 356 -14.29 -15.25 -15.89
CA TRP A 356 -14.29 -14.01 -16.67
C TRP A 356 -13.96 -14.25 -18.15
N GLY A 357 -13.71 -15.49 -18.58
CA GLY A 357 -13.32 -15.81 -19.95
C GLY A 357 -14.36 -15.42 -20.98
N ARG A 358 -15.65 -15.63 -20.67
CA ARG A 358 -16.76 -15.12 -21.49
C ARG A 358 -16.69 -13.61 -21.67
N TYR A 359 -16.49 -12.87 -20.58
CA TYR A 359 -16.36 -11.41 -20.64
C TYR A 359 -15.14 -10.97 -21.47
N ALA A 360 -14.00 -11.64 -21.31
CA ALA A 360 -12.81 -11.38 -22.11
C ALA A 360 -13.05 -11.65 -23.62
N ASN A 361 -13.80 -12.70 -23.95
CA ASN A 361 -14.21 -13.00 -25.32
C ASN A 361 -15.14 -11.92 -25.88
N ASP A 362 -16.12 -11.46 -25.09
CA ASP A 362 -17.05 -10.40 -25.51
C ASP A 362 -16.32 -9.07 -25.79
N LEU A 363 -15.29 -8.74 -25.00
CA LEU A 363 -14.40 -7.60 -25.30
C LEU A 363 -13.77 -7.74 -26.69
N LEU A 364 -13.24 -8.91 -27.04
CA LEU A 364 -12.61 -9.13 -28.36
C LEU A 364 -13.62 -9.14 -29.51
N ASN A 365 -14.90 -9.40 -29.22
CA ASN A 365 -16.00 -9.38 -30.19
C ASN A 365 -16.69 -8.01 -30.26
N GLY A 366 -15.92 -6.92 -30.14
CA GLY A 366 -16.38 -5.55 -30.39
C GLY A 366 -16.66 -4.69 -29.16
N ALA A 367 -16.65 -5.26 -27.94
CA ALA A 367 -16.85 -4.48 -26.71
C ALA A 367 -15.55 -3.88 -26.13
N PHE A 368 -14.38 -4.21 -26.69
CA PHE A 368 -13.09 -3.67 -26.24
C PHE A 368 -13.05 -2.16 -26.41
N GLN A 369 -12.75 -1.47 -25.31
CA GLN A 369 -12.45 -0.05 -25.28
C GLN A 369 -11.04 0.15 -24.75
N ARG A 370 -10.33 1.12 -25.32
CA ARG A 370 -9.01 1.48 -24.82
C ARG A 370 -9.11 1.92 -23.35
N PRO A 371 -8.21 1.47 -22.45
CA PRO A 371 -8.13 1.98 -21.09
C PRO A 371 -8.04 3.51 -21.05
N ARG A 372 -8.62 4.10 -20.00
CA ARG A 372 -8.50 5.53 -19.73
C ARG A 372 -7.09 5.83 -19.22
N ASP A 373 -6.51 6.92 -19.68
CA ASP A 373 -5.22 7.40 -19.17
C ASP A 373 -5.42 8.14 -17.85
N GLY A 374 -4.62 7.79 -16.85
CA GLY A 374 -4.43 8.62 -15.67
C GLY A 374 -3.39 9.72 -15.91
N ARG A 375 -2.77 10.19 -14.83
CA ARG A 375 -1.86 11.36 -14.86
C ARG A 375 -0.38 11.00 -14.68
N HIS A 376 -0.07 9.76 -14.31
CA HIS A 376 1.23 9.34 -13.82
C HIS A 376 1.88 8.32 -14.75
N ASP A 377 3.18 8.46 -14.98
CA ASP A 377 3.97 7.59 -15.84
C ASP A 377 5.43 7.63 -15.35
N ASP A 378 5.90 6.51 -14.80
CA ASP A 378 7.25 6.36 -14.27
C ASP A 378 8.31 6.18 -15.37
N LYS A 379 7.89 6.03 -16.64
CA LYS A 379 8.73 5.79 -17.82
C LYS A 379 9.56 4.51 -17.76
N ALA A 380 9.29 3.62 -16.81
CA ALA A 380 9.99 2.37 -16.59
C ALA A 380 9.06 1.16 -16.82
N HIS A 381 7.87 1.19 -16.21
CA HIS A 381 6.96 0.07 -16.17
C HIS A 381 5.55 0.44 -16.65
N PRO A 382 4.86 -0.47 -17.36
CA PRO A 382 3.42 -0.35 -17.59
C PRO A 382 2.66 -0.58 -16.27
N PRO A 383 1.37 -0.21 -16.21
CA PRO A 383 0.50 -0.51 -15.06
C PRO A 383 0.51 -2.00 -14.69
N ILE A 384 0.12 -2.34 -13.46
CA ILE A 384 0.01 -3.73 -13.01
C ILE A 384 -1.11 -4.44 -13.79
N HIS A 385 -0.77 -5.48 -14.56
CA HIS A 385 -1.70 -6.19 -15.45
C HIS A 385 -1.33 -7.68 -15.58
N PRO A 386 -2.28 -8.56 -15.99
CA PRO A 386 -1.96 -9.95 -16.22
C PRO A 386 -1.19 -10.15 -17.54
N VAL A 387 -0.11 -10.93 -17.49
CA VAL A 387 0.79 -11.19 -18.64
C VAL A 387 0.38 -12.46 -19.38
N THR A 388 -0.03 -13.48 -18.64
CA THR A 388 -0.55 -14.75 -19.15
C THR A 388 -1.64 -15.29 -18.24
N PHE A 389 -2.39 -16.30 -18.70
CA PHE A 389 -3.38 -16.94 -17.86
C PHE A 389 -2.73 -17.89 -16.85
N ALA A 390 -3.06 -17.69 -15.58
CA ALA A 390 -2.73 -18.61 -14.50
C ALA A 390 -3.92 -19.52 -14.20
N ALA A 391 -3.74 -20.83 -14.41
CA ALA A 391 -4.72 -21.82 -13.97
C ALA A 391 -4.84 -21.79 -12.43
N PRO A 392 -6.03 -21.99 -11.85
CA PRO A 392 -6.18 -22.01 -10.39
C PRO A 392 -5.27 -23.02 -9.67
N THR A 393 -4.89 -24.12 -10.34
CA THR A 393 -4.04 -25.19 -9.79
C THR A 393 -2.58 -24.79 -9.57
N VAL A 394 -2.10 -23.72 -10.21
CA VAL A 394 -0.71 -23.24 -10.06
C VAL A 394 -0.59 -22.07 -9.07
N LEU A 395 -1.71 -21.68 -8.45
CA LEU A 395 -1.81 -20.57 -7.51
C LEU A 395 -2.24 -21.08 -6.13
N ASN A 396 -1.61 -20.57 -5.08
CA ASN A 396 -2.15 -20.72 -3.72
C ASN A 396 -3.35 -19.76 -3.50
N ASP A 397 -4.01 -19.87 -2.35
CA ASP A 397 -5.22 -19.07 -2.06
C ASP A 397 -5.00 -17.56 -2.09
N GLN A 398 -3.87 -17.07 -1.56
CA GLN A 398 -3.56 -15.65 -1.54
C GLN A 398 -3.22 -15.15 -2.95
N GLU A 399 -2.39 -15.90 -3.68
CA GLU A 399 -2.03 -15.66 -5.08
C GLU A 399 -3.28 -15.61 -5.96
N ARG A 400 -4.22 -16.56 -5.79
CA ARG A 400 -5.48 -16.60 -6.53
C ARG A 400 -6.31 -15.34 -6.34
N ARG A 401 -6.40 -14.82 -5.12
CA ARG A 401 -7.17 -13.61 -4.79
C ARG A 401 -6.55 -12.35 -5.39
N VAL A 402 -5.22 -12.22 -5.30
CA VAL A 402 -4.49 -11.09 -5.90
C VAL A 402 -4.53 -11.15 -7.42
N TYR A 403 -4.26 -12.32 -8.01
CA TYR A 403 -4.29 -12.52 -9.45
C TYR A 403 -5.68 -12.24 -10.03
N GLU A 404 -6.74 -12.77 -9.42
CA GLU A 404 -8.12 -12.47 -9.83
C GLU A 404 -8.39 -10.96 -9.81
N PHE A 405 -7.99 -10.27 -8.73
CA PHE A 405 -8.19 -8.84 -8.63
C PHE A 405 -7.50 -8.09 -9.78
N VAL A 406 -6.22 -8.40 -10.04
CA VAL A 406 -5.44 -7.79 -11.13
C VAL A 406 -6.10 -8.05 -12.49
N VAL A 407 -6.54 -9.29 -12.76
CA VAL A 407 -7.20 -9.63 -14.03
C VAL A 407 -8.54 -8.89 -14.18
N ARG A 408 -9.40 -8.94 -13.17
CA ARG A 408 -10.70 -8.25 -13.22
C ARG A 408 -10.52 -6.74 -13.37
N ARG A 409 -9.53 -6.15 -12.70
CA ARG A 409 -9.19 -4.72 -12.84
C ARG A 409 -8.76 -4.41 -14.27
N PHE A 410 -7.89 -5.22 -14.86
CA PHE A 410 -7.43 -5.06 -16.24
C PHE A 410 -8.58 -5.17 -17.25
N LEU A 411 -9.40 -6.22 -17.18
CA LEU A 411 -10.55 -6.40 -18.09
C LEU A 411 -11.55 -5.26 -17.96
N ALA A 412 -11.77 -4.74 -16.75
CA ALA A 412 -12.61 -3.58 -16.51
C ALA A 412 -12.05 -2.30 -17.15
N CYS A 413 -10.73 -2.09 -17.09
CA CYS A 413 -10.09 -0.98 -17.80
C CYS A 413 -10.31 -1.07 -19.32
N CYS A 414 -10.33 -2.28 -19.86
CA CYS A 414 -10.58 -2.56 -21.28
C CYS A 414 -12.08 -2.56 -21.68
N SER A 415 -13.00 -2.27 -20.77
CA SER A 415 -14.45 -2.24 -21.02
C SER A 415 -14.99 -0.82 -21.20
N ASP A 416 -16.29 -0.65 -21.43
CA ASP A 416 -16.97 0.64 -21.43
C ASP A 416 -17.35 1.09 -20.00
N ASP A 417 -17.59 2.39 -19.82
CA ASP A 417 -18.14 2.95 -18.59
C ASP A 417 -19.55 2.37 -18.32
N ALA A 418 -19.94 2.20 -17.06
CA ALA A 418 -21.33 1.86 -16.76
C ALA A 418 -22.22 3.08 -17.04
N LYS A 419 -23.39 2.88 -17.65
CA LYS A 419 -24.30 3.96 -18.07
C LYS A 419 -25.62 3.86 -17.33
N GLY A 420 -26.19 5.01 -17.00
CA GLY A 420 -27.42 5.10 -16.25
C GLY A 420 -28.14 6.42 -16.49
N MET A 421 -29.34 6.53 -15.93
CA MET A 421 -30.12 7.76 -15.88
C MET A 421 -30.19 8.23 -14.43
N ALA A 422 -29.70 9.44 -14.15
CA ALA A 422 -29.87 10.08 -12.85
C ALA A 422 -31.12 10.95 -12.88
N THR A 423 -31.93 10.86 -11.83
CA THR A 423 -33.14 11.67 -11.64
C THR A 423 -32.99 12.49 -10.36
N ASP A 424 -33.01 13.81 -10.52
CA ASP A 424 -33.00 14.79 -9.42
C ASP A 424 -34.39 15.42 -9.30
N ILE A 425 -34.98 15.30 -8.12
CA ILE A 425 -36.30 15.86 -7.81
C ILE A 425 -36.14 16.86 -6.68
N GLU A 426 -36.64 18.08 -6.87
CA GLU A 426 -36.68 19.10 -5.81
C GLU A 426 -38.13 19.43 -5.48
N ILE A 427 -38.44 19.47 -4.19
CA ILE A 427 -39.74 19.83 -3.66
C ILE A 427 -39.60 21.04 -2.72
N GLU A 428 -40.66 21.84 -2.67
CA GLU A 428 -40.84 22.91 -1.69
C GLU A 428 -41.97 22.51 -0.75
N TYR A 429 -41.72 22.52 0.56
CA TYR A 429 -42.69 22.22 1.59
C TYR A 429 -42.64 23.32 2.65
N GLY A 430 -43.70 24.13 2.73
CA GLY A 430 -43.62 25.44 3.39
C GLY A 430 -42.68 26.37 2.64
N GLU A 431 -41.71 26.97 3.36
CA GLU A 431 -40.65 27.81 2.78
C GLU A 431 -39.34 27.03 2.56
N GLU A 432 -39.32 25.74 2.91
CA GLU A 432 -38.11 24.92 2.89
C GLU A 432 -38.05 24.03 1.64
N ARG A 433 -36.83 23.76 1.18
CA ARG A 433 -36.57 22.94 -0.02
C ARG A 433 -35.89 21.63 0.34
N PHE A 434 -36.28 20.59 -0.39
CA PHE A 434 -35.76 19.24 -0.22
C PHE A 434 -35.46 18.61 -1.58
N ASN A 435 -34.54 17.65 -1.62
CA ASN A 435 -34.23 16.91 -2.83
C ASN A 435 -34.17 15.40 -2.64
N ALA A 436 -34.58 14.67 -3.67
CA ALA A 436 -34.33 13.25 -3.82
C ALA A 436 -33.46 13.02 -5.06
N HIS A 437 -32.52 12.10 -4.95
CA HIS A 437 -31.66 11.65 -6.03
C HIS A 437 -31.83 10.16 -6.24
N GLY A 438 -32.05 9.75 -7.48
CA GLY A 438 -32.16 8.35 -7.88
C GLY A 438 -31.32 8.08 -9.11
N ILE A 439 -30.86 6.84 -9.26
CA ILE A 439 -30.14 6.40 -10.45
C ILE A 439 -30.75 5.09 -10.92
N ILE A 440 -31.00 4.96 -12.22
CA ILE A 440 -31.33 3.70 -12.87
C ILE A 440 -30.15 3.28 -13.73
N VAL A 441 -29.58 2.10 -13.46
CA VAL A 441 -28.47 1.54 -14.25
C VAL A 441 -29.04 0.93 -15.53
N LEU A 442 -28.65 1.48 -16.68
CA LEU A 442 -29.09 1.03 -18.00
C LEU A 442 -28.14 -0.01 -18.58
N GLU A 443 -26.83 0.23 -18.46
CA GLU A 443 -25.77 -0.66 -18.92
C GLU A 443 -24.72 -0.84 -17.81
N ARG A 444 -24.49 -2.08 -17.39
CA ARG A 444 -23.55 -2.38 -16.32
C ARG A 444 -22.09 -2.37 -16.79
N ASN A 445 -21.84 -2.78 -18.04
CA ASN A 445 -20.53 -2.76 -18.69
C ASN A 445 -19.40 -3.29 -17.78
N TYR A 446 -18.42 -2.48 -17.40
CA TYR A 446 -17.30 -2.93 -16.56
C TYR A 446 -17.73 -3.54 -15.21
N LEU A 447 -18.90 -3.18 -14.67
CA LEU A 447 -19.42 -3.69 -13.39
C LEU A 447 -19.72 -5.19 -13.42
N ASP A 448 -19.87 -5.81 -14.60
CA ASP A 448 -20.12 -7.24 -14.71
C ASP A 448 -18.84 -8.08 -14.50
N VAL A 449 -17.67 -7.54 -14.82
CA VAL A 449 -16.38 -8.20 -14.53
C VAL A 449 -15.76 -7.70 -13.23
N TYR A 450 -15.97 -6.42 -12.86
CA TYR A 450 -15.35 -5.79 -11.69
C TYR A 450 -16.30 -5.75 -10.48
N ILE A 451 -16.56 -6.93 -9.92
CA ILE A 451 -17.47 -7.15 -8.78
C ILE A 451 -17.10 -6.39 -7.49
N TYR A 452 -15.91 -5.78 -7.46
CA TYR A 452 -15.37 -5.00 -6.34
C TYR A 452 -15.94 -3.58 -6.27
N ASP A 453 -16.56 -3.12 -7.36
CA ASP A 453 -17.16 -1.81 -7.45
C ASP A 453 -18.68 -1.94 -7.57
N LYS A 454 -19.41 -1.10 -6.82
CA LYS A 454 -20.86 -1.15 -6.73
C LYS A 454 -21.47 0.17 -7.14
N TRP A 455 -22.50 0.12 -7.98
CA TRP A 455 -23.34 1.28 -8.28
C TRP A 455 -24.72 1.05 -7.64
N SER A 456 -24.72 0.90 -6.32
CA SER A 456 -25.85 0.38 -5.53
C SER A 456 -26.69 1.44 -4.82
N ASP A 457 -26.37 2.73 -4.99
CA ASP A 457 -27.22 3.84 -4.50
C ASP A 457 -28.31 4.22 -5.53
N SER A 458 -28.72 3.24 -6.32
CA SER A 458 -29.79 3.33 -7.31
C SER A 458 -31.14 3.17 -6.61
N ALA A 459 -31.58 4.19 -5.88
CA ALA A 459 -32.97 4.26 -5.46
C ALA A 459 -33.82 4.59 -6.70
N GLU A 460 -34.69 3.67 -7.10
CA GLU A 460 -35.75 4.01 -8.05
C GLU A 460 -36.65 5.06 -7.39
N LEU A 461 -36.91 6.15 -8.11
CA LEU A 461 -37.81 7.21 -7.64
C LEU A 461 -39.15 7.07 -8.36
N PRO A 462 -40.28 7.33 -7.67
CA PRO A 462 -41.56 7.40 -8.34
C PRO A 462 -41.59 8.58 -9.32
N LYS A 463 -42.44 8.50 -10.34
CA LYS A 463 -42.56 9.57 -11.33
C LYS A 463 -43.27 10.77 -10.72
N PHE A 464 -42.65 11.94 -10.82
CA PHE A 464 -43.25 13.22 -10.43
C PHE A 464 -43.34 14.16 -11.62
N THR A 465 -44.32 15.05 -11.61
CA THR A 465 -44.46 16.13 -12.59
C THR A 465 -44.16 17.48 -11.95
N ILE A 466 -43.50 18.40 -12.66
CA ILE A 466 -43.29 19.77 -12.17
C ILE A 466 -44.65 20.42 -11.86
N GLY A 467 -44.76 21.03 -10.68
CA GLY A 467 -46.01 21.62 -10.19
C GLY A 467 -46.95 20.65 -9.48
N GLU A 468 -46.67 19.34 -9.51
CA GLU A 468 -47.41 18.34 -8.74
C GLU A 468 -47.39 18.69 -7.25
N ARG A 469 -48.55 18.58 -6.60
CA ARG A 469 -48.71 18.81 -5.16
C ARG A 469 -49.12 17.52 -4.48
N PHE A 470 -48.46 17.19 -3.38
CA PHE A 470 -48.77 16.00 -2.59
C PHE A 470 -48.64 16.29 -1.11
N GLU A 471 -49.36 15.53 -0.29
CA GLU A 471 -49.15 15.50 1.16
C GLU A 471 -48.06 14.46 1.44
N PRO A 472 -46.95 14.85 2.11
CA PRO A 472 -45.90 13.88 2.46
C PRO A 472 -46.48 12.71 3.24
N THR A 473 -46.03 11.49 2.91
CA THR A 473 -46.44 10.29 3.66
C THR A 473 -45.89 10.35 5.08
N GLU A 474 -44.69 10.89 5.22
CA GLU A 474 -44.06 11.14 6.51
C GLU A 474 -43.22 12.43 6.43
N ALA A 475 -43.32 13.26 7.47
CA ALA A 475 -42.44 14.39 7.69
C ALA A 475 -42.03 14.41 9.16
N LEU A 476 -40.73 14.30 9.44
CA LEU A 476 -40.21 14.16 10.80
C LEU A 476 -39.07 15.16 11.04
N MET A 477 -39.09 15.80 12.20
CA MET A 477 -37.88 16.39 12.75
C MET A 477 -37.05 15.29 13.42
N THR A 478 -35.85 15.06 12.92
CA THR A 478 -34.90 14.07 13.45
C THR A 478 -33.81 14.75 14.25
N GLU A 479 -33.37 14.10 15.31
CA GLU A 479 -32.21 14.48 16.11
C GLU A 479 -31.05 13.53 15.82
N GLY A 480 -29.84 14.08 15.73
CA GLY A 480 -28.61 13.34 15.61
C GLY A 480 -27.50 13.98 16.43
N LYS A 481 -26.35 13.31 16.49
CA LYS A 481 -25.12 13.84 17.06
C LYS A 481 -24.00 13.67 16.07
N THR A 482 -23.10 14.65 16.00
CA THR A 482 -21.88 14.48 15.20
C THR A 482 -21.06 13.33 15.79
N ALA A 483 -20.38 12.59 14.92
CA ALA A 483 -19.54 11.45 15.31
C ALA A 483 -18.08 11.79 15.09
N ALA A 484 -17.22 11.31 16.00
CA ALA A 484 -15.78 11.40 15.83
C ALA A 484 -15.35 10.67 14.54
N PRO A 485 -14.25 11.09 13.89
CA PRO A 485 -13.71 10.33 12.78
C PRO A 485 -13.34 8.91 13.21
N GLY A 486 -13.28 7.97 12.27
CA GLY A 486 -12.68 6.66 12.53
C GLY A 486 -11.18 6.76 12.75
N TYR A 487 -10.58 5.80 13.46
CA TYR A 487 -9.13 5.66 13.48
C TYR A 487 -8.60 5.28 12.10
N LEU A 488 -7.30 5.48 11.84
CA LEU A 488 -6.74 5.20 10.53
C LEU A 488 -6.74 3.70 10.25
N THR A 489 -7.33 3.29 9.14
CA THR A 489 -7.04 1.99 8.53
C THR A 489 -5.72 2.06 7.76
N GLU A 490 -5.19 0.91 7.34
CA GLU A 490 -3.99 0.89 6.50
C GLU A 490 -4.20 1.60 5.15
N ALA A 491 -5.39 1.48 4.56
CA ALA A 491 -5.74 2.22 3.36
C ALA A 491 -5.73 3.75 3.59
N ASP A 492 -6.22 4.21 4.75
CA ASP A 492 -6.20 5.63 5.10
C ASP A 492 -4.78 6.14 5.33
N LEU A 493 -3.93 5.32 5.97
CA LEU A 493 -2.54 5.68 6.25
C LEU A 493 -1.71 5.74 4.95
N ILE A 494 -1.89 4.78 4.04
CA ILE A 494 -1.30 4.83 2.69
C ILE A 494 -1.76 6.10 1.96
N ALA A 495 -3.05 6.43 2.00
CA ALA A 495 -3.57 7.64 1.35
C ALA A 495 -2.99 8.93 1.95
N LEU A 496 -2.76 8.98 3.26
CA LEU A 496 -2.10 10.13 3.91
C LEU A 496 -0.62 10.23 3.55
N MET A 497 0.10 9.12 3.50
CA MET A 497 1.51 9.09 3.09
C MET A 497 1.67 9.58 1.64
N ASP A 498 0.83 9.08 0.72
CA ASP A 498 0.78 9.50 -0.69
C ASP A 498 0.47 11.00 -0.83
N ALA A 499 -0.61 11.48 -0.18
CA ALA A 499 -1.00 12.89 -0.23
C ALA A 499 0.07 13.84 0.33
N ASN A 500 0.96 13.34 1.20
CA ASN A 500 2.05 14.11 1.77
C ASN A 500 3.41 13.84 1.10
N GLY A 501 3.47 12.97 0.09
CA GLY A 501 4.69 12.67 -0.66
C GLY A 501 5.79 12.05 0.20
N ILE A 502 5.42 11.12 1.09
CA ILE A 502 6.39 10.30 1.83
C ILE A 502 6.17 8.81 1.57
N GLY A 503 7.23 8.02 1.58
CA GLY A 503 7.17 6.60 1.24
C GLY A 503 6.98 6.33 -0.26
N THR A 504 7.47 7.22 -1.14
CA THR A 504 7.46 7.02 -2.60
C THR A 504 8.24 5.77 -3.01
N ASP A 505 8.23 5.43 -4.31
CA ASP A 505 8.92 4.24 -4.86
C ASP A 505 8.45 2.92 -4.21
N ALA A 506 7.15 2.81 -3.93
CA ALA A 506 6.52 1.61 -3.34
C ALA A 506 7.05 1.19 -1.95
N THR A 507 7.52 2.15 -1.13
CA THR A 507 8.06 1.89 0.22
C THR A 507 7.07 2.09 1.38
N MET A 508 5.86 2.62 1.12
CA MET A 508 4.85 2.89 2.17
C MET A 508 4.55 1.67 3.06
N ALA A 509 4.34 0.50 2.45
CA ALA A 509 4.04 -0.74 3.18
C ALA A 509 5.14 -1.12 4.19
N GLU A 510 6.41 -0.91 3.83
CA GLU A 510 7.55 -1.20 4.69
C GLU A 510 7.56 -0.27 5.92
N HIS A 511 7.34 1.03 5.73
CA HIS A 511 7.31 2.00 6.84
C HIS A 511 6.12 1.77 7.78
N ILE A 512 4.95 1.39 7.24
CA ILE A 512 3.76 1.01 8.02
C ILE A 512 4.02 -0.29 8.80
N GLN A 513 4.67 -1.27 8.21
CA GLN A 513 5.08 -2.47 8.93
C GLN A 513 6.09 -2.12 10.04
N LYS A 514 7.01 -1.19 9.79
CA LYS A 514 8.06 -0.84 10.75
C LYS A 514 7.52 -0.24 12.05
N ILE A 515 6.53 0.65 11.98
CA ILE A 515 5.90 1.21 13.19
C ILE A 515 5.13 0.16 13.99
N GLN A 516 4.67 -0.92 13.36
CA GLN A 516 4.04 -2.07 14.04
C GLN A 516 5.10 -2.96 14.70
N GLU A 517 6.15 -3.33 13.98
CA GLU A 517 7.26 -4.14 14.51
C GLU A 517 7.97 -3.49 15.71
N ARG A 518 8.01 -2.16 15.73
CA ARG A 518 8.57 -1.38 16.83
C ARG A 518 7.58 -1.12 17.96
N GLU A 519 6.38 -1.69 17.88
CA GLU A 519 5.31 -1.57 18.88
C GLU A 519 4.92 -0.11 19.16
N TYR A 520 5.06 0.78 18.18
CA TYR A 520 4.58 2.16 18.28
C TYR A 520 3.09 2.28 17.98
N VAL A 521 2.55 1.32 17.23
CA VAL A 521 1.12 1.20 16.96
C VAL A 521 0.67 -0.25 17.08
N CYS A 522 -0.60 -0.45 17.40
CA CYS A 522 -1.27 -1.75 17.36
C CYS A 522 -2.39 -1.72 16.31
N ALA A 523 -2.48 -2.79 15.51
CA ALA A 523 -3.59 -2.99 14.58
C ALA A 523 -4.73 -3.72 15.30
N VAL A 524 -5.86 -3.04 15.53
CA VAL A 524 -7.00 -3.55 16.28
C VAL A 524 -8.21 -3.71 15.35
N SER A 525 -8.89 -4.85 15.43
CA SER A 525 -10.16 -5.08 14.75
C SER A 525 -11.25 -4.13 15.25
N ARG A 526 -11.90 -3.40 14.34
CA ARG A 526 -12.94 -2.41 14.66
C ARG A 526 -14.07 -2.93 15.55
N GLY A 527 -14.41 -4.22 15.47
CA GLY A 527 -15.46 -4.85 16.29
C GLY A 527 -15.08 -5.18 17.74
N ASN A 528 -13.79 -5.19 18.09
CA ASN A 528 -13.34 -5.70 19.39
C ASN A 528 -13.30 -4.65 20.53
N ARG A 529 -13.80 -3.42 20.29
CA ARG A 529 -13.84 -2.35 21.30
C ARG A 529 -15.12 -2.29 22.11
N GLY A 530 -16.21 -2.92 21.66
CA GLY A 530 -17.47 -2.95 22.42
C GLY A 530 -17.41 -3.75 23.72
N ASN A 531 -16.35 -4.56 23.95
CA ASN A 531 -16.32 -5.55 25.03
C ASN A 531 -15.19 -5.36 26.06
N ARG A 532 -14.38 -4.29 25.95
CA ARG A 532 -13.32 -3.97 26.93
C ARG A 532 -13.65 -2.82 27.89
N GLY A 533 -14.81 -2.17 27.73
CA GLY A 533 -15.25 -1.08 28.59
C GLY A 533 -16.09 -1.48 29.80
N ASN A 534 -16.32 -2.78 30.06
CA ASN A 534 -17.24 -3.22 31.12
C ASN A 534 -16.75 -4.42 31.95
N ARG A 535 -15.44 -4.54 32.17
CA ARG A 535 -14.86 -5.48 33.16
C ARG A 535 -14.00 -4.70 34.15
N GLY A 536 -14.68 -3.99 35.03
CA GLY A 536 -14.09 -3.28 36.15
C GLY A 536 -15.14 -3.04 37.21
N ALA A 537 -15.65 -4.12 37.82
CA ALA A 537 -16.28 -4.15 39.14
C ALA A 537 -16.66 -5.60 39.46
N ASN A 538 -16.30 -6.05 40.67
CA ASN A 538 -16.50 -7.37 41.28
C ASN A 538 -15.50 -8.48 40.92
N GLU A 539 -14.41 -8.54 41.68
CA GLU A 539 -13.94 -9.80 42.25
C GLU A 539 -13.66 -9.57 43.75
N GLY A 540 -14.56 -10.11 44.58
CA GLY A 540 -14.39 -10.30 46.01
C GLY A 540 -14.76 -11.74 46.34
N ASP A 541 -13.83 -12.41 47.01
CA ASP A 541 -13.89 -13.66 47.79
C ASP A 541 -14.58 -14.92 47.22
N GLY A 542 -13.87 -16.06 47.33
CA GLY A 542 -14.48 -17.39 47.35
C GLY A 542 -13.56 -18.54 46.98
N ASP A 543 -13.10 -19.27 47.99
CA ASP A 543 -12.29 -20.49 47.96
C ASP A 543 -12.76 -21.63 47.03
N ALA A 544 -11.77 -22.47 46.72
CA ALA A 544 -11.70 -23.81 46.08
C ALA A 544 -12.82 -24.86 46.38
N PRO A 545 -12.78 -26.13 45.88
CA PRO A 545 -11.91 -26.77 44.88
C PRO A 545 -12.64 -27.64 43.82
N ALA A 546 -11.82 -28.19 42.92
CA ALA A 546 -12.09 -29.19 41.88
C ALA A 546 -12.77 -30.50 42.36
N GLY A 547 -13.65 -31.04 41.51
CA GLY A 547 -14.25 -32.38 41.61
C GLY A 547 -14.17 -33.16 40.30
N ARG A 548 -13.53 -34.33 40.36
CA ARG A 548 -13.34 -35.34 39.30
C ARG A 548 -14.65 -36.03 38.88
N GLY A 549 -14.71 -36.38 37.59
CA GLY A 549 -15.01 -37.75 37.15
C GLY A 549 -16.45 -38.09 36.75
N GLY A 550 -16.59 -38.92 35.71
CA GLY A 550 -17.84 -39.67 35.47
C GLY A 550 -18.13 -40.03 34.02
N ARG A 551 -17.70 -41.22 33.60
CA ARG A 551 -18.03 -41.89 32.34
C ARG A 551 -19.49 -42.37 32.29
N GLY A 552 -20.01 -42.51 31.06
CA GLY A 552 -21.10 -43.43 30.68
C GLY A 552 -22.14 -42.72 29.81
N GLY A 553 -22.46 -43.09 28.56
CA GLY A 553 -22.28 -44.33 27.82
C GLY A 553 -23.63 -45.04 27.63
N ARG A 554 -24.45 -44.64 26.65
CA ARG A 554 -25.38 -45.57 25.96
C ARG A 554 -26.04 -45.02 24.69
N ARG A 555 -25.73 -45.73 23.60
CA ARG A 555 -26.45 -46.06 22.36
C ARG A 555 -27.88 -45.51 22.16
N GLY A 556 -28.10 -44.95 20.96
CA GLY A 556 -29.40 -44.83 20.29
C GLY A 556 -29.19 -44.78 18.77
N ARG A 557 -29.97 -45.56 18.02
CA ARG A 557 -29.75 -46.02 16.64
C ARG A 557 -30.71 -45.30 15.68
N GLY A 558 -30.24 -44.90 14.50
CA GLY A 558 -31.04 -44.82 13.27
C GLY A 558 -31.49 -43.43 12.81
N GLY A 559 -31.14 -43.07 11.57
CA GLY A 559 -31.70 -41.93 10.86
C GLY A 559 -30.86 -41.50 9.65
N ARG A 560 -31.15 -42.06 8.47
CA ARG A 560 -30.70 -41.53 7.17
C ARG A 560 -31.41 -40.19 6.91
N GLY A 561 -30.69 -39.15 6.52
CA GLY A 561 -31.30 -37.95 5.93
C GLY A 561 -30.37 -36.75 5.82
N GLY A 562 -30.14 -36.31 4.58
CA GLY A 562 -29.81 -34.91 4.26
C GLY A 562 -28.35 -34.51 4.37
N GLY A 563 -27.69 -34.34 3.23
CA GLY A 563 -26.44 -33.59 3.14
C GLY A 563 -26.64 -32.15 3.60
N ALA A 564 -26.10 -31.83 4.77
CA ALA A 564 -25.94 -30.45 5.20
C ALA A 564 -24.64 -29.93 4.61
N ALA A 565 -24.77 -28.96 3.70
CA ALA A 565 -23.68 -28.12 3.27
C ALA A 565 -22.98 -27.55 4.52
N ASP A 566 -21.66 -27.73 4.54
CA ASP A 566 -20.74 -27.15 5.50
C ASP A 566 -20.97 -25.64 5.56
N GLY A 567 -21.77 -25.23 6.54
CA GLY A 567 -21.97 -23.84 6.93
C GLY A 567 -20.72 -23.34 7.62
N GLY A 568 -19.65 -23.19 6.84
CA GLY A 568 -18.42 -22.56 7.27
C GLY A 568 -18.76 -21.20 7.87
N SER A 569 -18.61 -21.11 9.19
CA SER A 569 -18.69 -19.88 9.96
C SER A 569 -17.78 -18.85 9.30
N ARG A 570 -18.36 -17.95 8.51
CA ARG A 570 -17.69 -16.76 7.99
C ARG A 570 -17.35 -15.90 9.18
N GLY A 571 -16.14 -16.08 9.71
CA GLY A 571 -15.58 -15.24 10.75
C GLY A 571 -15.80 -13.78 10.40
N SER A 572 -16.36 -13.03 11.35
CA SER A 572 -16.67 -11.60 11.22
C SER A 572 -15.44 -10.82 10.76
N ASN A 573 -15.43 -10.52 9.46
CA ASN A 573 -14.43 -9.79 8.71
C ASN A 573 -14.35 -8.32 9.15
N SER A 574 -13.52 -8.03 10.14
CA SER A 574 -13.34 -6.68 10.67
C SER A 574 -12.11 -6.00 10.06
N VAL A 575 -12.32 -4.81 9.49
CA VAL A 575 -11.25 -3.91 9.08
C VAL A 575 -10.39 -3.57 10.32
N LYS A 576 -9.06 -3.62 10.16
CA LYS A 576 -8.11 -3.27 11.22
C LYS A 576 -7.84 -1.76 11.19
N GLU A 577 -7.80 -1.17 12.38
CA GLU A 577 -7.46 0.23 12.60
C GLU A 577 -6.18 0.34 13.42
N PHE A 578 -5.37 1.36 13.16
CA PHE A 578 -4.17 1.66 13.93
C PHE A 578 -4.48 2.51 15.15
N ILE A 579 -4.06 2.02 16.31
CA ILE A 579 -4.06 2.75 17.58
C ILE A 579 -2.61 2.93 18.02
N PRO A 580 -2.15 4.16 18.33
CA PRO A 580 -0.82 4.35 18.85
C PRO A 580 -0.70 3.74 20.25
N THR A 581 0.44 3.13 20.54
CA THR A 581 0.76 2.69 21.90
C THR A 581 1.12 3.90 22.76
N ARG A 582 1.19 3.70 24.08
CA ARG A 582 1.67 4.72 25.03
C ARG A 582 3.05 5.27 24.64
N LEU A 583 3.96 4.39 24.22
CA LEU A 583 5.27 4.79 23.73
C LEU A 583 5.16 5.61 22.43
N GLY A 584 4.34 5.16 21.47
CA GLY A 584 4.12 5.90 20.22
C GLY A 584 3.58 7.32 20.46
N VAL A 585 2.61 7.47 21.37
CA VAL A 585 2.08 8.78 21.79
C VAL A 585 3.17 9.62 22.45
N ALA A 586 3.89 9.06 23.43
CA ALA A 586 4.94 9.77 24.16
C ALA A 586 6.03 10.32 23.24
N LEU A 587 6.43 9.54 22.24
CA LEU A 587 7.44 9.96 21.27
C LEU A 587 6.94 11.14 20.43
N ILE A 588 5.79 11.02 19.79
CA ILE A 588 5.28 12.10 18.92
C ILE A 588 4.98 13.37 19.73
N GLN A 589 4.23 13.26 20.83
CA GLN A 589 3.92 14.41 21.67
C GLN A 589 5.17 15.02 22.29
N GLY A 590 6.13 14.20 22.71
CA GLY A 590 7.39 14.69 23.26
C GLY A 590 8.21 15.52 22.27
N PHE A 591 8.32 15.10 21.02
CA PHE A 591 8.98 15.88 19.97
C PHE A 591 8.15 17.09 19.52
N ASP A 592 6.82 16.99 19.43
CA ASP A 592 5.97 18.13 19.05
C ASP A 592 6.02 19.25 20.11
N ARG A 593 6.06 18.90 21.40
CA ARG A 593 6.21 19.87 22.53
C ARG A 593 7.59 20.54 22.59
N MET A 594 8.58 20.07 21.84
CA MET A 594 9.87 20.76 21.74
C MET A 594 9.84 21.93 20.75
N GLU A 595 8.73 22.15 20.02
CA GLU A 595 8.46 23.34 19.20
C GLU A 595 9.58 23.69 18.20
N PHE A 596 10.03 22.71 17.41
CA PHE A 596 10.92 23.00 16.27
C PHE A 596 10.10 23.49 15.06
N ASP A 597 10.68 24.36 14.24
CA ASP A 597 10.10 24.77 12.94
C ASP A 597 9.80 23.55 12.05
N ASN A 598 10.65 22.52 12.13
CA ASN A 598 10.53 21.26 11.40
C ASN A 598 10.28 20.09 12.36
N SER A 599 9.03 19.90 12.81
CA SER A 599 8.67 18.74 13.64
C SER A 599 8.98 17.41 12.93
N LEU A 600 9.70 16.52 13.62
CA LEU A 600 9.98 15.17 13.14
C LEU A 600 8.72 14.31 12.97
N GLY A 601 7.66 14.61 13.72
CA GLY A 601 6.37 13.93 13.63
C GLY A 601 5.56 14.37 12.40
N LYS A 602 5.98 15.43 11.71
CA LYS A 602 5.34 15.94 10.49
C LYS A 602 6.15 15.54 9.25
N PRO A 603 5.50 15.36 8.08
CA PRO A 603 6.14 14.78 6.91
C PRO A 603 7.10 15.72 6.15
N PHE A 604 7.28 16.96 6.60
CA PHE A 604 7.89 18.04 5.79
C PHE A 604 9.33 17.74 5.36
N LEU A 605 10.23 17.44 6.31
CA LEU A 605 11.63 17.12 6.00
C LEU A 605 11.76 15.88 5.11
N ARG A 606 10.94 14.85 5.36
CA ARG A 606 10.98 13.62 4.57
C ARG A 606 10.47 13.88 3.15
N LYS A 607 9.37 14.61 2.98
CA LYS A 607 8.82 14.99 1.68
C LYS A 607 9.83 15.77 0.85
N GLU A 608 10.51 16.74 1.46
CA GLU A 608 11.55 17.52 0.80
C GLU A 608 12.69 16.63 0.31
N PHE A 609 13.14 15.70 1.15
CA PHE A 609 14.17 14.73 0.78
C PHE A 609 13.73 13.82 -0.38
N GLU A 610 12.50 13.28 -0.37
CA GLU A 610 11.99 12.43 -1.45
C GLU A 610 11.88 13.20 -2.77
N ALA A 611 11.48 14.47 -2.74
CA ALA A 611 11.51 15.34 -3.91
C ALA A 611 12.94 15.57 -4.44
N LYS A 612 13.91 15.75 -3.54
CA LYS A 612 15.34 15.90 -3.90
C LYS A 612 15.93 14.61 -4.49
N MET A 613 15.50 13.43 -4.05
CA MET A 613 15.90 12.17 -4.69
C MET A 613 15.46 12.10 -6.16
N LYS A 614 14.23 12.52 -6.46
CA LYS A 614 13.77 12.63 -7.85
C LYS A 614 14.63 13.60 -8.66
N ALA A 615 15.04 14.72 -8.06
CA ALA A 615 15.96 15.67 -8.69
C ALA A 615 17.36 15.07 -8.97
N ILE A 616 17.85 14.12 -8.16
CA ILE A 616 19.08 13.36 -8.46
C ILE A 616 18.88 12.51 -9.73
N CYS A 617 17.78 11.76 -9.82
CA CYS A 617 17.46 10.94 -11.00
C CYS A 617 17.38 11.78 -12.28
N GLU A 618 16.85 13.00 -12.18
CA GLU A 618 16.74 13.95 -13.29
C GLU A 618 18.02 14.76 -13.57
N ALA A 619 19.12 14.50 -12.84
CA ALA A 619 20.39 15.22 -12.91
C ALA A 619 20.29 16.74 -12.64
N ARG A 620 19.29 17.16 -11.85
CA ARG A 620 19.14 18.56 -11.39
C ARG A 620 19.96 18.87 -10.14
N THR A 621 20.40 17.85 -9.41
CA THR A 621 21.28 17.95 -8.22
C THR A 621 22.14 16.70 -8.08
N THR A 622 23.06 16.68 -7.11
CA THR A 622 23.94 15.54 -6.83
C THR A 622 23.61 14.89 -5.49
N LYS A 623 23.98 13.61 -5.36
CA LYS A 623 23.87 12.85 -4.10
C LYS A 623 24.50 13.62 -2.93
N ASP A 624 25.74 14.06 -3.08
CA ASP A 624 26.50 14.68 -1.99
C ASP A 624 25.93 16.03 -1.56
N ALA A 625 25.36 16.81 -2.49
CA ALA A 625 24.68 18.06 -2.17
C ALA A 625 23.42 17.79 -1.34
N VAL A 626 22.57 16.87 -1.82
CA VAL A 626 21.31 16.51 -1.15
C VAL A 626 21.56 15.92 0.23
N VAL A 627 22.48 14.96 0.35
CA VAL A 627 22.81 14.32 1.63
C VAL A 627 23.35 15.35 2.63
N ARG A 628 24.29 16.20 2.22
CA ARG A 628 24.89 17.21 3.10
C ARG A 628 23.87 18.22 3.60
N GLU A 629 23.03 18.75 2.71
CA GLU A 629 22.00 19.72 3.06
C GLU A 629 20.96 19.12 4.01
N THR A 630 20.46 17.93 3.67
CA THR A 630 19.45 17.25 4.48
C THR A 630 20.00 16.85 5.85
N LEU A 631 21.22 16.33 5.92
CA LEU A 631 21.85 15.99 7.21
C LEU A 631 22.07 17.21 8.11
N ARG A 632 22.33 18.40 7.55
CA ARG A 632 22.40 19.64 8.34
C ARG A 632 21.05 19.93 9.00
N GLN A 633 19.96 19.89 8.24
CA GLN A 633 18.61 20.09 8.78
C GLN A 633 18.30 19.10 9.91
N TYR A 634 18.64 17.81 9.74
CA TYR A 634 18.44 16.82 10.81
C TYR A 634 19.38 17.00 12.00
N ALA A 635 20.63 17.44 11.78
CA ALA A 635 21.58 17.73 12.86
C ALA A 635 21.14 18.92 13.70
N ASP A 636 20.56 19.95 13.08
CA ASP A 636 20.00 21.11 13.78
C ASP A 636 18.83 20.67 14.69
N VAL A 637 17.90 19.87 14.15
CA VAL A 637 16.80 19.30 14.94
C VAL A 637 17.32 18.38 16.06
N PHE A 638 18.37 17.60 15.78
CA PHE A 638 19.01 16.74 16.77
C PHE A 638 19.62 17.54 17.93
N SER A 639 20.34 18.62 17.64
CA SER A 639 20.95 19.49 18.66
C SER A 639 19.89 20.06 19.60
N ILE A 640 18.82 20.63 19.05
CA ILE A 640 17.74 21.18 19.86
C ILE A 640 17.03 20.06 20.66
N SER A 641 16.90 18.85 20.09
CA SER A 641 16.34 17.69 20.78
C SER A 641 17.19 17.27 21.98
N GLN A 642 18.52 17.36 21.89
CA GLN A 642 19.43 17.11 23.02
C GLN A 642 19.25 18.16 24.12
N GLU A 643 19.20 19.44 23.76
CA GLU A 643 18.99 20.54 24.71
C GLU A 643 17.66 20.42 25.46
N ARG A 644 16.59 20.05 24.74
CA ARG A 644 15.23 19.93 25.27
C ARG A 644 14.84 18.52 25.69
N PHE A 645 15.80 17.64 25.91
CA PHE A 645 15.52 16.21 26.17
C PHE A 645 14.65 15.96 27.42
N SER A 646 14.66 16.89 28.40
CA SER A 646 13.77 16.86 29.56
C SER A 646 12.28 16.88 29.18
N VAL A 647 11.91 17.52 28.07
CA VAL A 647 10.54 17.56 27.54
C VAL A 647 10.09 16.16 27.12
N LEU A 648 10.93 15.41 26.41
CA LEU A 648 10.63 14.04 26.03
C LEU A 648 10.54 13.11 27.25
N LYS A 649 11.46 13.24 28.22
CA LYS A 649 11.37 12.47 29.47
C LYS A 649 10.06 12.74 30.20
N THR A 650 9.57 13.98 30.19
CA THR A 650 8.29 14.37 30.79
C THR A 650 7.12 13.71 30.06
N ALA A 651 7.09 13.76 28.72
CA ALA A 651 6.07 13.07 27.94
C ALA A 651 6.09 11.54 28.17
N CYS A 652 7.28 10.93 28.28
CA CYS A 652 7.39 9.52 28.63
C CYS A 652 6.81 9.22 30.02
N ARG A 653 7.09 10.06 31.03
CA ARG A 653 6.48 9.90 32.37
C ARG A 653 4.95 9.95 32.31
N GLU A 654 4.40 10.96 31.64
CA GLU A 654 2.97 11.18 31.49
C GLU A 654 2.24 10.04 30.77
N TYR A 655 2.77 9.58 29.64
CA TYR A 655 2.05 8.61 28.80
C TYR A 655 2.46 7.16 29.04
N VAL A 656 3.71 6.88 29.40
CA VAL A 656 4.22 5.50 29.59
C VAL A 656 4.03 5.03 31.03
N PHE A 657 4.36 5.89 32.01
CA PHE A 657 4.40 5.49 33.42
C PHE A 657 3.13 5.86 34.19
N ASP A 658 2.54 7.04 33.93
CA ASP A 658 1.31 7.43 34.59
C ASP A 658 0.09 6.71 33.99
N GLN A 659 -0.68 6.05 34.85
CA GLN A 659 -1.88 5.31 34.44
C GLN A 659 -3.04 6.22 34.01
N HIS A 660 -2.94 7.53 34.24
CA HIS A 660 -4.01 8.51 34.04
C HIS A 660 -3.89 9.29 32.71
N GLY A 661 -2.83 9.06 31.92
CA GLY A 661 -2.54 9.83 30.70
C GLY A 661 -3.17 9.33 29.38
N VAL A 662 -4.19 8.46 29.39
CA VAL A 662 -4.75 7.84 28.15
C VAL A 662 -6.28 7.80 28.11
#